data_AF-A0A3L7VUB4-F1
#
_entry.id   AF-A0A3L7VUB4-F1
#
_cell.length_a   1.000
_cell.length_b   1.000
_cell.length_c   1.000
_cell.angle_alpha   90.00
_cell.angle_beta   90.00
_cell.angle_gamma   90.00
#
_symmetry.space_group_name_H-M   'P 1'
#
loop_
_entity.id
_entity.type
_entity.pdbx_description
1 polymer ?
#
loop_
_entity_poly.entity_id
_entity_poly.type
_entity_poly.pdbx_seq_one_letter_code
_entity_poly.pdbx_strand_id
1 'polypeptide(L)'
;MNRRYLIIVMLILSTCMLVVAWRTTWVTPVPIGHNDDLFIHGFLAPESFAGQYMRWSTDLATVRVLQPPPGLVIATVRLLNSYSAGIPSPQVTLRWPNTAPISIATIESGHMRRYKSLIRSTMALAWYHELTIQSTTWTAPQDPRLLGIVVSVVGLSPTTMTAPISAPAIVGVAVGLIFLITVLCQYLFVRQIWQIIIPAIIGVGIAYAGVIQPYGTQPFLVMGLVVVTTLVVGYVILVRISRATGGIAGSMLPFVGICGWWLLAGVQGLQALMGMTNGIRGETAWLGAVQISLIGLAFGWVYIKKRWHDWPRAVAVALCGGAMVVWSEMVVYAMGRDGTDFWILFKGARNWARSGSLYDIHAVLTNHVGAVFKVPPFYGMLFQPFVEMSGLTVVFWYRLVMILIAVVAMVIWWRTLRPAWHWAIPAIAMLGMFRPLVDTIANAQIDIMLLLLLIISYWALYHQRDRLAGGVIAVATLFKIYPILLLGFFIIKGRWRAVVGFVIGMLVCNGIAVAVMGWDMHRIYLFDVLPNIGGTTSWVENQTISGFITRWFDMPFDAHIFALHGVSLVAQLCSLLVIASVCVLALRNESPQSTRYALQYAAFMVLMVLAVPAAWMHYQTILSVVFLWLLYHLRSQQLSVRHAWLFGLSYGLIAFGNQWSFNNRIDYGIITTLGVSYKFYGMVLLLVLIGWQIWQSTTNWRTPLVQIGLDLWRLLHNRRMSFEVDNPPQTQPD
;
A
#
# COMPACT_ATOMS: atom_id res chain seq x y z
N MET A 1 8.52 -11.44 -35.14
CA MET A 1 7.08 -11.10 -35.20
C MET A 1 6.92 -9.59 -35.00
N ASN A 2 6.23 -8.88 -35.90
CA ASN A 2 6.07 -7.42 -35.81
C ASN A 2 5.31 -7.05 -34.50
N ARG A 3 5.72 -5.98 -33.81
CA ARG A 3 5.14 -5.55 -32.52
C ARG A 3 3.62 -5.41 -32.57
N ARG A 4 3.06 -5.05 -33.72
CA ARG A 4 1.62 -4.91 -33.96
C ARG A 4 0.88 -6.24 -33.95
N TYR A 5 1.43 -7.29 -34.57
CA TYR A 5 0.78 -8.62 -34.62
C TYR A 5 0.68 -9.27 -33.24
N LEU A 6 1.68 -9.06 -32.40
CA LEU A 6 1.71 -9.58 -31.04
C LEU A 6 0.60 -8.99 -30.16
N ILE A 7 0.38 -7.67 -30.24
CA ILE A 7 -0.72 -7.00 -29.52
C ILE A 7 -2.06 -7.57 -30.00
N ILE A 8 -2.22 -7.73 -31.32
CA ILE A 8 -3.46 -8.25 -31.92
C ILE A 8 -3.73 -9.68 -31.43
N VAL A 9 -2.73 -10.57 -31.46
CA VAL A 9 -2.88 -11.96 -31.00
C VAL A 9 -3.23 -12.01 -29.50
N MET A 10 -2.58 -11.19 -28.67
CA MET A 10 -2.88 -11.11 -27.24
C MET A 10 -4.28 -10.56 -26.96
N LEU A 11 -4.72 -9.55 -27.71
CA LEU A 11 -6.10 -9.04 -27.63
C LEU A 11 -7.11 -10.11 -28.01
N ILE A 12 -6.87 -10.85 -29.09
CA ILE A 12 -7.76 -11.93 -29.54
C ILE A 12 -7.85 -13.02 -28.46
N LEU A 13 -6.71 -13.53 -27.98
CA LEU A 13 -6.68 -14.58 -26.96
C LEU A 13 -7.34 -14.13 -25.65
N SER A 14 -7.05 -12.90 -25.20
CA SER A 14 -7.67 -12.34 -24.00
C SER A 14 -9.17 -12.16 -24.18
N THR A 15 -9.61 -11.66 -25.33
CA THR A 15 -11.04 -11.50 -25.65
C THR A 15 -11.74 -12.85 -25.64
N CYS A 16 -11.18 -13.88 -26.29
CA CYS A 16 -11.76 -15.22 -26.30
C CYS A 16 -11.86 -15.81 -24.89
N MET A 17 -10.80 -15.72 -24.08
CA MET A 17 -10.82 -16.21 -22.69
C MET A 17 -11.84 -15.47 -21.83
N LEU A 18 -11.94 -14.14 -21.97
CA LEU A 18 -12.88 -13.31 -21.23
C LEU A 18 -14.33 -13.59 -21.64
N VAL A 19 -14.60 -13.76 -22.94
CA VAL A 19 -15.94 -14.13 -23.45
C VAL A 19 -16.37 -15.49 -22.90
N VAL A 20 -15.47 -16.47 -22.87
CA VAL A 20 -15.77 -17.80 -22.30
C VAL A 20 -16.00 -17.71 -20.79
N ALA A 21 -15.13 -17.02 -20.06
CA ALA A 21 -15.27 -16.82 -18.62
C ALA A 21 -16.61 -16.16 -18.25
N TRP A 22 -16.95 -15.06 -18.91
CA TRP A 22 -18.14 -14.28 -18.57
C TRP A 22 -19.47 -14.86 -19.07
N ARG A 23 -19.42 -15.77 -20.06
CA ARG A 23 -20.61 -16.56 -20.45
C ARG A 23 -21.08 -17.46 -19.31
N THR A 24 -20.18 -17.89 -18.43
CA THR A 24 -20.48 -18.87 -17.35
C THR A 24 -20.93 -18.24 -16.03
N THR A 25 -20.79 -16.93 -15.85
CA THR A 25 -20.90 -16.23 -14.54
C THR A 25 -22.10 -15.28 -14.41
N TRP A 26 -22.94 -15.19 -15.44
CA TRP A 26 -24.11 -14.31 -15.52
C TRP A 26 -25.19 -14.60 -14.45
N VAL A 27 -25.19 -15.78 -13.82
CA VAL A 27 -26.19 -16.18 -12.82
C VAL A 27 -25.51 -16.42 -11.48
N THR A 28 -25.45 -15.41 -10.64
CA THR A 28 -24.99 -15.61 -9.27
C THR A 28 -25.86 -14.77 -8.34
N PRO A 29 -26.24 -15.21 -7.13
CA PRO A 29 -26.88 -14.37 -6.11
C PRO A 29 -25.86 -13.57 -5.29
N VAL A 30 -26.20 -12.37 -4.84
CA VAL A 30 -25.46 -11.62 -3.80
C VAL A 30 -25.86 -12.16 -2.43
N PRO A 31 -24.96 -12.81 -1.68
CA PRO A 31 -25.22 -13.27 -0.32
C PRO A 31 -25.18 -12.09 0.66
N ILE A 32 -26.27 -11.85 1.40
CA ILE A 32 -26.37 -10.72 2.34
C ILE A 32 -25.70 -11.04 3.70
N GLY A 33 -25.45 -12.31 3.99
CA GLY A 33 -24.91 -12.79 5.27
C GLY A 33 -23.45 -12.49 5.56
N HIS A 34 -22.73 -11.78 4.70
CA HIS A 34 -21.30 -11.46 4.89
C HIS A 34 -21.14 -9.95 5.10
N ASN A 35 -20.03 -9.50 5.70
CA ASN A 35 -19.69 -8.08 5.77
C ASN A 35 -19.34 -7.58 4.38
N ASP A 36 -20.20 -6.73 3.81
CA ASP A 36 -20.01 -6.20 2.47
C ASP A 36 -20.53 -4.75 2.33
N ASP A 37 -19.67 -3.77 2.55
CA ASP A 37 -20.05 -2.36 2.43
C ASP A 37 -20.17 -1.89 0.96
N LEU A 38 -19.77 -2.71 -0.01
CA LEU A 38 -19.85 -2.37 -1.43
C LEU A 38 -21.23 -2.68 -2.01
N PHE A 39 -21.78 -3.84 -1.65
CA PHE A 39 -23.00 -4.38 -2.21
C PHE A 39 -24.23 -4.17 -1.33
N ILE A 40 -24.07 -3.94 -0.03
CA ILE A 40 -25.22 -3.78 0.88
C ILE A 40 -25.08 -2.54 1.77
N HIS A 41 -26.16 -1.78 1.92
CA HIS A 41 -26.26 -0.67 2.87
C HIS A 41 -27.60 -0.74 3.62
N GLY A 42 -27.65 -0.19 4.83
CA GLY A 42 -28.86 -0.22 5.66
C GLY A 42 -29.21 -1.60 6.21
N PHE A 43 -28.19 -2.43 6.51
CA PHE A 43 -28.38 -3.72 7.17
C PHE A 43 -27.67 -3.76 8.52
N LEU A 44 -28.26 -4.47 9.48
CA LEU A 44 -27.62 -4.79 10.75
C LEU A 44 -26.53 -5.85 10.57
N ALA A 45 -25.78 -6.15 11.64
CA ALA A 45 -24.71 -7.15 11.61
C ALA A 45 -25.24 -8.55 11.19
N PRO A 46 -24.40 -9.40 10.56
CA PRO A 46 -24.77 -10.77 10.22
C PRO A 46 -25.21 -11.58 11.45
N GLU A 47 -26.30 -12.32 11.30
CA GLU A 47 -26.85 -13.23 12.29
C GLU A 47 -27.10 -14.60 11.68
N SER A 48 -27.00 -15.65 12.48
CA SER A 48 -27.27 -17.02 12.03
C SER A 48 -28.75 -17.36 12.21
N PHE A 49 -29.42 -17.68 11.12
CA PHE A 49 -30.79 -18.19 11.09
C PHE A 49 -30.75 -19.61 10.54
N ALA A 50 -31.02 -20.61 11.40
CA ALA A 50 -30.97 -22.03 11.03
C ALA A 50 -29.65 -22.45 10.35
N GLY A 51 -28.51 -21.94 10.83
CA GLY A 51 -27.17 -22.26 10.31
C GLY A 51 -26.76 -21.49 9.05
N GLN A 52 -27.59 -20.57 8.55
CA GLN A 52 -27.25 -19.67 7.46
C GLN A 52 -27.12 -18.23 7.97
N TYR A 53 -26.01 -17.58 7.63
CA TYR A 53 -25.84 -16.16 7.95
C TYR A 53 -26.73 -15.29 7.05
N MET A 54 -27.49 -14.39 7.66
CA MET A 54 -28.40 -13.44 7.01
C MET A 54 -28.38 -12.11 7.79
N ARG A 55 -29.13 -11.10 7.33
CA ARG A 55 -29.21 -9.82 8.04
C ARG A 55 -30.62 -9.29 8.09
N TRP A 56 -30.92 -8.61 9.19
CA TRP A 56 -32.02 -7.67 9.29
C TRP A 56 -31.73 -6.43 8.45
N SER A 57 -32.71 -5.98 7.66
CA SER A 57 -32.71 -4.62 7.12
C SER A 57 -33.00 -3.61 8.23
N THR A 58 -32.58 -2.37 8.05
CA THR A 58 -33.20 -1.23 8.74
C THR A 58 -34.53 -0.87 8.05
N ASP A 59 -35.04 0.32 8.30
CA ASP A 59 -36.19 0.92 7.62
C ASP A 59 -35.95 1.11 6.11
N LEU A 60 -34.72 1.43 5.74
CA LEU A 60 -34.26 1.58 4.37
C LEU A 60 -32.93 0.85 4.16
N ALA A 61 -32.99 -0.21 3.36
CA ALA A 61 -31.82 -0.96 2.92
C ALA A 61 -31.64 -0.87 1.41
N THR A 62 -30.40 -0.97 0.93
CA THR A 62 -30.11 -1.11 -0.49
C THR A 62 -29.20 -2.29 -0.76
N VAL A 63 -29.47 -2.99 -1.85
CA VAL A 63 -28.65 -4.08 -2.35
C VAL A 63 -28.25 -3.79 -3.78
N ARG A 64 -26.96 -3.62 -4.02
CA ARG A 64 -26.40 -3.51 -5.36
C ARG A 64 -26.21 -4.91 -5.93
N VAL A 65 -26.59 -5.08 -7.19
CA VAL A 65 -26.36 -6.30 -7.97
C VAL A 65 -25.71 -5.89 -9.28
N LEU A 66 -24.90 -6.78 -9.86
CA LEU A 66 -24.21 -6.49 -11.11
C LEU A 66 -25.21 -6.12 -12.21
N GLN A 67 -24.88 -5.09 -13.00
CA GLN A 67 -25.79 -4.60 -14.02
C GLN A 67 -26.07 -5.67 -15.10
N PRO A 68 -27.35 -6.02 -15.34
CA PRO A 68 -27.73 -6.90 -16.43
C PRO A 68 -27.55 -6.32 -17.84
N PRO A 69 -27.29 -7.16 -18.87
CA PRO A 69 -27.49 -6.77 -20.25
C PRO A 69 -28.87 -6.13 -20.44
N PRO A 70 -29.00 -5.12 -21.34
CA PRO A 70 -30.28 -4.53 -21.64
C PRO A 70 -31.31 -5.59 -22.04
N GLY A 71 -32.52 -5.51 -21.49
CA GLY A 71 -33.56 -6.51 -21.72
C GLY A 71 -34.34 -6.89 -20.47
N LEU A 72 -35.14 -7.94 -20.57
CA LEU A 72 -35.92 -8.45 -19.45
C LEU A 72 -35.12 -9.49 -18.65
N VAL A 73 -35.06 -9.30 -17.34
CA VAL A 73 -34.38 -10.20 -16.41
C VAL A 73 -35.29 -10.54 -15.22
N ILE A 74 -35.05 -11.70 -14.63
CA ILE A 74 -35.78 -12.17 -13.46
C ILE A 74 -35.00 -11.75 -12.22
N ALA A 75 -35.57 -10.83 -11.44
CA ALA A 75 -35.07 -10.49 -10.12
C ALA A 75 -35.60 -11.48 -9.08
N THR A 76 -34.73 -11.97 -8.22
CA THR A 76 -35.05 -12.88 -7.11
C THR A 76 -34.63 -12.26 -5.79
N VAL A 77 -35.55 -12.18 -4.84
CA VAL A 77 -35.29 -11.72 -3.47
C VAL A 77 -35.76 -12.79 -2.48
N ARG A 78 -34.89 -13.19 -1.56
CA ARG A 78 -35.23 -14.14 -0.48
C ARG A 78 -35.41 -13.39 0.83
N LEU A 79 -36.63 -13.41 1.34
CA LEU A 79 -37.05 -12.72 2.57
C LEU A 79 -37.48 -13.74 3.62
N LEU A 80 -37.23 -13.42 4.88
CA LEU A 80 -37.70 -14.17 6.05
C LEU A 80 -38.32 -13.17 7.04
N ASN A 81 -39.58 -13.38 7.38
CA ASN A 81 -40.18 -12.69 8.52
C ASN A 81 -39.85 -13.49 9.80
N SER A 82 -39.01 -12.91 10.64
CA SER A 82 -38.59 -13.50 11.92
C SER A 82 -39.17 -12.75 13.13
N TYR A 83 -40.23 -11.96 12.94
CA TYR A 83 -40.97 -11.35 14.06
C TYR A 83 -41.64 -12.41 14.93
N SER A 84 -41.79 -12.11 16.23
CA SER A 84 -42.48 -12.99 17.17
C SER A 84 -43.97 -13.09 16.86
N ALA A 85 -44.59 -14.20 17.26
CA ALA A 85 -46.03 -14.41 17.10
C ALA A 85 -46.84 -13.26 17.74
N GLY A 86 -47.88 -12.80 17.04
CA GLY A 86 -48.74 -11.69 17.48
C GLY A 86 -48.29 -10.29 17.06
N ILE A 87 -47.09 -10.14 16.48
CA ILE A 87 -46.65 -8.88 15.88
C ILE A 87 -47.12 -8.81 14.42
N PRO A 88 -47.66 -7.67 13.95
CA PRO A 88 -48.03 -7.49 12.55
C PRO A 88 -46.86 -7.77 11.61
N SER A 89 -47.11 -8.48 10.51
CA SER A 89 -46.10 -8.72 9.48
C SER A 89 -45.51 -7.39 8.98
N PRO A 90 -44.18 -7.33 8.73
CA PRO A 90 -43.59 -6.13 8.18
C PRO A 90 -44.11 -5.87 6.77
N GLN A 91 -44.48 -4.62 6.49
CA GLN A 91 -44.76 -4.18 5.13
C GLN A 91 -43.43 -3.91 4.43
N VAL A 92 -43.22 -4.57 3.30
CA VAL A 92 -41.97 -4.48 2.54
C VAL A 92 -42.24 -3.94 1.15
N THR A 93 -41.56 -2.86 0.77
CA THR A 93 -41.58 -2.32 -0.59
C THR A 93 -40.24 -2.54 -1.25
N LEU A 94 -40.25 -3.25 -2.37
CA LEU A 94 -39.08 -3.51 -3.22
C LEU A 94 -39.12 -2.58 -4.43
N ARG A 95 -38.07 -1.79 -4.63
CA ARG A 95 -37.97 -0.85 -5.76
C ARG A 95 -36.69 -1.11 -6.56
N TRP A 96 -36.87 -1.48 -7.82
CA TRP A 96 -35.78 -1.54 -8.80
C TRP A 96 -35.78 -0.26 -9.67
N PRO A 97 -34.62 0.12 -10.26
CA PRO A 97 -34.56 1.27 -11.15
C PRO A 97 -35.49 1.08 -12.34
N ASN A 98 -36.16 2.14 -12.77
CA ASN A 98 -37.04 2.15 -13.95
C ASN A 98 -38.20 1.13 -13.89
N THR A 99 -38.61 0.72 -12.69
CA THR A 99 -39.79 -0.14 -12.47
C THR A 99 -40.69 0.43 -11.38
N ALA A 100 -41.98 0.08 -11.44
CA ALA A 100 -42.91 0.42 -10.37
C ALA A 100 -42.52 -0.32 -9.07
N PRO A 101 -42.64 0.32 -7.90
CA PRO A 101 -42.38 -0.33 -6.62
C PRO A 101 -43.36 -1.49 -6.39
N ILE A 102 -42.85 -2.58 -5.83
CA ILE A 102 -43.62 -3.78 -5.49
C ILE A 102 -43.80 -3.79 -3.96
N SER A 103 -45.02 -3.53 -3.50
CA SER A 103 -45.36 -3.61 -2.07
C SER A 103 -45.91 -4.98 -1.72
N ILE A 104 -45.34 -5.60 -0.69
CA ILE A 104 -45.72 -6.89 -0.14
C ILE A 104 -46.38 -6.60 1.21
N ALA A 105 -47.70 -6.73 1.24
CA ALA A 105 -48.50 -6.39 2.42
C ALA A 105 -48.36 -7.42 3.55
N THR A 106 -48.16 -8.71 3.20
CA THR A 106 -48.10 -9.78 4.19
C THR A 106 -46.99 -10.78 3.85
N ILE A 107 -46.07 -10.97 4.81
CA ILE A 107 -45.03 -12.00 4.78
C ILE A 107 -45.27 -12.90 6.00
N GLU A 108 -45.66 -14.15 5.76
CA GLU A 108 -45.87 -15.12 6.84
C GLU A 108 -44.58 -15.35 7.64
N SER A 109 -44.70 -15.40 8.96
CA SER A 109 -43.59 -15.63 9.88
C SER A 109 -43.04 -17.04 9.79
N GLY A 110 -41.74 -17.21 10.02
CA GLY A 110 -41.10 -18.51 10.25
C GLY A 110 -40.71 -19.29 9.00
N HIS A 111 -41.12 -18.85 7.81
CA HIS A 111 -40.73 -19.49 6.55
C HIS A 111 -39.99 -18.52 5.63
N MET A 112 -38.90 -19.00 5.05
CA MET A 112 -38.20 -18.25 4.03
C MET A 112 -38.97 -18.30 2.70
N ARG A 113 -39.28 -17.13 2.15
CA ARG A 113 -39.99 -16.99 0.88
C ARG A 113 -39.09 -16.41 -0.20
N ARG A 114 -39.30 -16.87 -1.44
CA ARG A 114 -38.57 -16.41 -2.62
C ARG A 114 -39.52 -15.64 -3.52
N TYR A 115 -39.30 -14.34 -3.64
CA TYR A 115 -40.05 -13.45 -4.52
C TYR A 115 -39.32 -13.31 -5.84
N LYS A 116 -40.03 -13.54 -6.95
CA LYS A 116 -39.50 -13.37 -8.30
C LYS A 116 -40.30 -12.32 -9.05
N SER A 117 -39.63 -11.34 -9.62
CA SER A 117 -40.26 -10.29 -10.42
C SER A 117 -39.51 -10.10 -11.75
N LEU A 118 -40.25 -9.82 -12.81
CA LEU A 118 -39.66 -9.45 -14.09
C LEU A 118 -39.31 -7.96 -14.06
N ILE A 119 -38.04 -7.63 -14.29
CA ILE A 119 -37.57 -6.24 -14.36
C ILE A 119 -36.95 -5.95 -15.71
N ARG A 120 -37.01 -4.69 -16.16
CA ARG A 120 -36.34 -4.24 -17.38
C ARG A 120 -35.00 -3.60 -17.04
N SER A 121 -33.94 -4.19 -17.57
CA SER A 121 -32.60 -3.61 -17.58
C SER A 121 -32.45 -2.62 -18.72
N THR A 122 -31.84 -1.48 -18.43
CA THR A 122 -31.39 -0.49 -19.42
C THR A 122 -29.90 -0.25 -19.23
N MET A 123 -29.18 0.07 -20.32
CA MET A 123 -27.79 0.52 -20.19
C MET A 123 -27.72 1.76 -19.31
N ALA A 124 -26.84 1.73 -18.32
CA ALA A 124 -26.55 2.85 -17.44
C ALA A 124 -25.03 2.99 -17.31
N LEU A 125 -24.56 4.14 -16.84
CA LEU A 125 -23.13 4.36 -16.59
C LEU A 125 -22.65 3.62 -15.33
N ALA A 126 -23.56 3.35 -14.38
CA ALA A 126 -23.26 2.63 -13.16
C ALA A 126 -23.02 1.14 -13.43
N TRP A 127 -22.04 0.54 -12.75
CA TRP A 127 -21.71 -0.89 -12.90
C TRP A 127 -22.73 -1.83 -12.21
N TYR A 128 -23.73 -1.28 -11.51
CA TYR A 128 -24.70 -2.00 -10.72
C TYR A 128 -26.15 -1.53 -10.98
N HIS A 129 -27.10 -2.41 -10.68
CA HIS A 129 -28.49 -2.06 -10.38
C HIS A 129 -28.67 -2.05 -8.86
N GLU A 130 -29.42 -1.08 -8.35
CA GLU A 130 -29.70 -0.98 -6.92
C GLU A 130 -31.14 -1.36 -6.63
N LEU A 131 -31.33 -2.38 -5.81
CA LEU A 131 -32.60 -2.68 -5.18
C LEU A 131 -32.72 -1.86 -3.91
N THR A 132 -33.73 -1.03 -3.80
CA THR A 132 -34.14 -0.44 -2.54
C THR A 132 -35.17 -1.33 -1.86
N ILE A 133 -34.94 -1.63 -0.58
CA ILE A 133 -35.84 -2.38 0.29
C ILE A 133 -36.28 -1.43 1.39
N GLN A 134 -37.54 -1.02 1.36
CA GLN A 134 -38.17 -0.31 2.46
C GLN A 134 -38.94 -1.31 3.30
N SER A 135 -38.72 -1.31 4.61
CA SER A 135 -39.40 -2.19 5.55
C SER A 135 -39.93 -1.38 6.71
N THR A 136 -41.17 -1.66 7.13
CA THR A 136 -41.57 -1.27 8.49
C THR A 136 -40.66 -1.97 9.49
N THR A 137 -40.28 -1.26 10.55
CA THR A 137 -39.40 -1.77 11.59
C THR A 137 -40.15 -2.02 12.89
N TRP A 138 -39.63 -2.95 13.67
CA TRP A 138 -40.11 -3.28 14.99
C TRP A 138 -38.92 -3.36 15.95
N THR A 139 -39.10 -2.88 17.17
CA THR A 139 -38.12 -3.01 18.26
C THR A 139 -38.58 -4.12 19.19
N ALA A 140 -37.77 -5.17 19.31
CA ALA A 140 -38.12 -6.27 20.19
C ALA A 140 -37.91 -5.88 21.67
N PRO A 141 -38.66 -6.44 22.64
CA PRO A 141 -38.55 -6.05 24.04
C PRO A 141 -37.14 -6.18 24.66
N GLN A 142 -36.30 -7.08 24.13
CA GLN A 142 -34.93 -7.34 24.59
C GLN A 142 -33.87 -6.93 23.57
N ASP A 143 -34.27 -6.31 22.46
CA ASP A 143 -33.36 -5.88 21.39
C ASP A 143 -33.64 -4.40 21.06
N PRO A 144 -32.72 -3.48 21.39
CA PRO A 144 -32.93 -2.05 21.15
C PRO A 144 -32.85 -1.68 19.66
N ARG A 145 -32.50 -2.61 18.77
CA ARG A 145 -32.34 -2.34 17.33
C ARG A 145 -33.70 -2.22 16.66
N LEU A 146 -33.77 -1.38 15.61
CA LEU A 146 -34.92 -1.32 14.71
C LEU A 146 -34.82 -2.45 13.68
N LEU A 147 -35.56 -3.52 13.90
CA LEU A 147 -35.52 -4.73 13.08
C LEU A 147 -36.52 -4.63 11.93
N GLY A 148 -36.05 -4.54 10.69
CA GLY A 148 -36.87 -4.61 9.48
C GLY A 148 -37.17 -6.04 9.05
N ILE A 149 -37.00 -6.36 7.77
CA ILE A 149 -37.15 -7.72 7.22
C ILE A 149 -35.79 -8.42 7.15
N VAL A 150 -35.75 -9.73 7.40
CA VAL A 150 -34.52 -10.51 7.19
C VAL A 150 -34.36 -10.80 5.70
N VAL A 151 -33.20 -10.45 5.13
CA VAL A 151 -32.86 -10.70 3.73
C VAL A 151 -31.68 -11.66 3.69
N SER A 152 -31.81 -12.75 2.91
CA SER A 152 -30.74 -13.73 2.77
C SER A 152 -29.95 -13.53 1.48
N VAL A 153 -30.66 -13.29 0.37
CA VAL A 153 -30.10 -13.30 -0.99
C VAL A 153 -30.92 -12.37 -1.89
N VAL A 154 -30.21 -11.61 -2.71
CA VAL A 154 -30.76 -10.88 -3.86
C VAL A 154 -29.99 -11.30 -5.11
N GLY A 155 -30.67 -11.54 -6.23
CA GLY A 155 -29.99 -11.94 -7.46
C GLY A 155 -30.79 -11.64 -8.70
N LEU A 156 -30.10 -11.61 -9.83
CA LEU A 156 -30.68 -11.45 -11.16
C LEU A 156 -30.34 -12.68 -12.00
N SER A 157 -31.29 -13.15 -12.80
CA SER A 157 -31.11 -14.27 -13.71
C SER A 157 -31.71 -13.96 -15.09
N PRO A 158 -31.16 -14.54 -16.19
CA PRO A 158 -31.70 -14.36 -17.53
C PRO A 158 -33.11 -14.94 -17.63
N THR A 159 -33.87 -14.44 -18.61
CA THR A 159 -35.18 -14.97 -19.00
C THR A 159 -35.08 -16.19 -19.92
N THR A 160 -33.93 -16.38 -20.60
CA THR A 160 -33.64 -17.49 -21.52
C THR A 160 -32.49 -18.37 -21.02
N MET A 161 -32.48 -19.67 -21.36
CA MET A 161 -31.38 -20.60 -21.02
C MET A 161 -30.08 -20.30 -21.76
N THR A 162 -30.16 -19.62 -22.91
CA THR A 162 -29.00 -19.01 -23.56
C THR A 162 -28.72 -17.67 -22.88
N ALA A 163 -27.66 -17.61 -22.08
CA ALA A 163 -27.18 -16.33 -21.58
C ALA A 163 -26.85 -15.44 -22.79
N PRO A 164 -27.44 -14.24 -22.92
CA PRO A 164 -26.93 -13.27 -23.89
C PRO A 164 -25.44 -13.04 -23.60
N ILE A 165 -24.66 -12.75 -24.65
CA ILE A 165 -23.26 -12.36 -24.51
C ILE A 165 -23.22 -11.30 -23.39
N SER A 166 -22.44 -11.58 -22.32
CA SER A 166 -22.22 -10.66 -21.21
C SER A 166 -22.05 -9.25 -21.75
N ALA A 167 -22.59 -8.24 -21.07
CA ALA A 167 -22.53 -6.84 -21.51
C ALA A 167 -21.21 -6.55 -22.25
N PRO A 168 -21.22 -6.34 -23.58
CA PRO A 168 -20.01 -6.14 -24.38
C PRO A 168 -19.05 -5.09 -23.79
N ALA A 169 -19.61 -4.19 -22.96
CA ALA A 169 -18.90 -3.24 -22.12
C ALA A 169 -17.88 -3.88 -21.14
N ILE A 170 -18.19 -4.95 -20.41
CA ILE A 170 -17.26 -5.51 -19.40
C ILE A 170 -16.08 -6.22 -20.07
N VAL A 171 -16.38 -7.04 -21.08
CA VAL A 171 -15.34 -7.66 -21.91
C VAL A 171 -14.51 -6.58 -22.58
N GLY A 172 -15.14 -5.53 -23.11
CA GLY A 172 -14.46 -4.36 -23.68
C GLY A 172 -13.57 -3.62 -22.68
N VAL A 173 -14.00 -3.44 -21.43
CA VAL A 173 -13.22 -2.82 -20.35
C VAL A 173 -12.01 -3.68 -20.00
N ALA A 174 -12.19 -5.00 -19.85
CA ALA A 174 -11.09 -5.92 -19.56
C ALA A 174 -10.07 -5.98 -20.71
N VAL A 175 -10.54 -6.03 -21.96
CA VAL A 175 -9.68 -5.98 -23.16
C VAL A 175 -8.96 -4.63 -23.25
N GLY A 176 -9.65 -3.52 -23.00
CA GLY A 176 -9.07 -2.17 -22.95
C GLY A 176 -8.01 -2.04 -21.85
N LEU A 177 -8.24 -2.64 -20.68
CA LEU A 177 -7.29 -2.68 -19.59
C LEU A 177 -6.02 -3.44 -20.00
N ILE A 178 -6.16 -4.65 -20.55
CA ILE A 178 -5.03 -5.46 -21.03
C ILE A 178 -4.27 -4.73 -22.15
N PHE A 179 -4.98 -4.05 -23.05
CA PHE A 179 -4.39 -3.21 -24.08
C PHE A 179 -3.51 -2.11 -23.47
N LEU A 180 -4.05 -1.34 -22.53
CA LEU A 180 -3.31 -0.25 -21.89
C LEU A 180 -2.12 -0.77 -21.07
N ILE A 181 -2.26 -1.91 -20.39
CA ILE A 181 -1.14 -2.57 -19.70
C ILE A 181 -0.06 -2.96 -20.70
N THR A 182 -0.44 -3.49 -21.86
CA THR A 182 0.49 -3.84 -22.94
C THR A 182 1.23 -2.62 -23.45
N VAL A 183 0.51 -1.52 -23.70
CA VAL A 183 1.09 -0.23 -24.09
C VAL A 183 2.07 0.28 -23.02
N LEU A 184 1.68 0.25 -21.75
CA LEU A 184 2.53 0.65 -20.64
C LEU A 184 3.80 -0.22 -20.56
N CYS A 185 3.66 -1.54 -20.70
CA CYS A 185 4.79 -2.47 -20.70
C CYS A 185 5.77 -2.20 -21.85
N GLN A 186 5.30 -1.77 -23.03
CA GLN A 186 6.18 -1.40 -24.14
C GLN A 186 7.05 -0.18 -23.82
N TYR A 187 6.52 0.75 -23.02
CA TYR A 187 7.27 1.91 -22.56
C TYR A 187 8.21 1.57 -21.41
N LEU A 188 7.82 0.66 -20.53
CA LEU A 188 8.58 0.31 -19.33
C LEU A 188 9.64 -0.76 -19.57
N PHE A 189 9.46 -1.73 -20.46
CA PHE A 189 10.40 -2.84 -20.60
C PHE A 189 11.15 -2.80 -21.93
N VAL A 190 12.46 -3.03 -21.88
CA VAL A 190 13.31 -3.08 -23.09
C VAL A 190 13.18 -4.43 -23.79
N ARG A 191 13.15 -5.53 -23.03
CA ARG A 191 13.06 -6.90 -23.59
C ARG A 191 11.60 -7.21 -23.95
N GLN A 192 11.37 -7.66 -25.18
CA GLN A 192 10.05 -8.01 -25.71
C GLN A 192 9.34 -9.08 -24.88
N ILE A 193 10.08 -10.02 -24.29
CA ILE A 193 9.50 -11.10 -23.48
C ILE A 193 8.65 -10.57 -22.32
N TRP A 194 9.09 -9.51 -21.63
CA TRP A 194 8.34 -8.91 -20.52
C TRP A 194 7.16 -8.06 -20.99
N GLN A 195 7.21 -7.56 -22.22
CA GLN A 195 6.09 -6.87 -22.85
C GLN A 195 4.95 -7.85 -23.19
N ILE A 196 5.22 -9.16 -23.20
CA ILE A 196 4.27 -10.24 -23.49
C ILE A 196 3.78 -10.91 -22.22
N ILE A 197 4.73 -11.37 -21.39
CA ILE A 197 4.44 -12.20 -20.23
C ILE A 197 3.58 -11.44 -19.21
N ILE A 198 3.87 -10.16 -18.96
CA ILE A 198 3.14 -9.38 -17.95
C ILE A 198 1.68 -9.18 -18.34
N PRO A 199 1.34 -8.66 -19.54
CA PRO A 199 -0.06 -8.57 -19.95
C PRO A 199 -0.76 -9.94 -20.02
N ALA A 200 -0.06 -10.99 -20.46
CA ALA A 200 -0.64 -12.33 -20.55
C ALA A 200 -1.01 -12.89 -19.18
N ILE A 201 -0.12 -12.80 -18.19
CA ILE A 201 -0.39 -13.23 -16.81
C ILE A 201 -1.55 -12.43 -16.22
N ILE A 202 -1.57 -11.11 -16.42
CA ILE A 202 -2.67 -10.27 -15.92
C ILE A 202 -3.99 -10.62 -16.61
N GLY A 203 -3.98 -10.85 -17.92
CA GLY A 203 -5.16 -11.26 -18.67
C GLY A 203 -5.73 -12.60 -18.20
N VAL A 204 -4.87 -13.61 -18.01
CA VAL A 204 -5.26 -14.91 -17.43
C VAL A 204 -5.78 -14.74 -16.00
N GLY A 205 -5.11 -13.93 -15.18
CA GLY A 205 -5.53 -13.64 -13.81
C GLY A 205 -6.91 -12.97 -13.73
N ILE A 206 -7.18 -12.00 -14.61
CA ILE A 206 -8.50 -11.36 -14.73
C ILE A 206 -9.56 -12.37 -15.17
N ALA A 207 -9.27 -13.20 -16.17
CA ALA A 207 -10.21 -14.22 -16.64
C ALA A 207 -10.53 -15.23 -15.52
N TYR A 208 -9.50 -15.71 -14.81
CA TYR A 208 -9.64 -16.61 -13.67
C TYR A 208 -10.45 -15.98 -12.52
N ALA A 209 -10.12 -14.75 -12.13
CA ALA A 209 -10.86 -14.01 -11.10
C ALA A 209 -12.32 -13.79 -11.51
N GLY A 210 -12.55 -13.49 -12.79
CA GLY A 210 -13.88 -13.34 -13.36
C GLY A 210 -14.74 -14.59 -13.26
N VAL A 211 -14.15 -15.78 -13.42
CA VAL A 211 -14.84 -17.08 -13.28
C VAL A 211 -15.15 -17.39 -11.82
N ILE A 212 -14.18 -17.22 -10.92
CA ILE A 212 -14.30 -17.69 -9.53
C ILE A 212 -15.03 -16.67 -8.64
N GLN A 213 -14.80 -15.38 -8.88
CA GLN A 213 -15.36 -14.29 -8.10
C GLN A 213 -15.87 -13.15 -9.01
N PRO A 214 -16.94 -13.40 -9.79
CA PRO A 214 -17.47 -12.41 -10.73
C PRO A 214 -17.88 -11.10 -10.04
N TYR A 215 -18.44 -11.18 -8.82
CA TYR A 215 -18.81 -10.02 -8.00
C TYR A 215 -17.62 -9.17 -7.59
N GLY A 216 -16.55 -9.82 -7.11
CA GLY A 216 -15.33 -9.11 -6.72
C GLY A 216 -14.52 -8.58 -7.89
N THR A 217 -14.74 -9.09 -9.10
CA THR A 217 -13.87 -8.75 -10.24
C THR A 217 -14.37 -7.54 -11.02
N GLN A 218 -15.69 -7.43 -11.26
CA GLN A 218 -16.24 -6.42 -12.17
C GLN A 218 -16.01 -4.96 -11.74
N PRO A 219 -16.26 -4.55 -10.48
CA PRO A 219 -16.02 -3.16 -10.04
C PRO A 219 -14.54 -2.77 -10.20
N PHE A 220 -13.64 -3.73 -9.98
CA PHE A 220 -12.20 -3.53 -10.03
C PHE A 220 -11.62 -3.53 -11.45
N LEU A 221 -12.32 -4.07 -12.45
CA LEU A 221 -11.90 -3.95 -13.85
C LEU A 221 -12.03 -2.52 -14.35
N VAL A 222 -13.14 -1.87 -14.02
CA VAL A 222 -13.35 -0.46 -14.36
C VAL A 222 -12.34 0.41 -13.60
N MET A 223 -12.10 0.12 -12.31
CA MET A 223 -11.06 0.78 -11.53
C MET A 223 -9.67 0.57 -12.15
N GLY A 224 -9.32 -0.67 -12.49
CA GLY A 224 -8.04 -1.02 -13.12
C GLY A 224 -7.86 -0.26 -14.43
N LEU A 225 -8.92 -0.15 -15.24
CA LEU A 225 -8.90 0.64 -16.48
C LEU A 225 -8.60 2.11 -16.21
N VAL A 226 -9.29 2.71 -15.23
CA VAL A 226 -9.04 4.10 -14.81
C VAL A 226 -7.59 4.28 -14.35
N VAL A 227 -7.12 3.44 -13.41
CA VAL A 227 -5.77 3.49 -12.85
C VAL A 227 -4.73 3.40 -13.97
N VAL A 228 -4.82 2.39 -14.84
CA VAL A 228 -3.86 2.18 -15.92
C VAL A 228 -3.94 3.30 -16.95
N THR A 229 -5.13 3.83 -17.23
CA THR A 229 -5.29 5.00 -18.11
C THR A 229 -4.54 6.20 -17.54
N THR A 230 -4.73 6.52 -16.26
CA THR A 230 -4.06 7.66 -15.64
C THR A 230 -2.55 7.45 -15.56
N LEU A 231 -2.09 6.22 -15.32
CA LEU A 231 -0.68 5.83 -15.38
C LEU A 231 -0.07 6.05 -16.77
N VAL A 232 -0.76 5.64 -17.84
CA VAL A 232 -0.35 5.84 -19.23
C VAL A 232 -0.33 7.32 -19.60
N VAL A 233 -1.38 8.07 -19.23
CA VAL A 233 -1.46 9.53 -19.46
C VAL A 233 -0.31 10.24 -18.77
N GLY A 234 -0.04 9.92 -17.49
CA GLY A 234 1.10 10.48 -16.75
C GLY A 234 2.45 10.18 -17.43
N TYR A 235 2.62 8.97 -17.95
CA TYR A 235 3.82 8.61 -18.73
C TYR A 235 3.93 9.45 -20.02
N VAL A 236 2.85 9.58 -20.79
CA VAL A 236 2.83 10.35 -22.04
C VAL A 236 3.13 11.84 -21.79
N ILE A 237 2.61 12.41 -20.71
CA ILE A 237 2.93 13.79 -20.31
C ILE A 237 4.43 13.94 -20.07
N LEU A 238 5.06 13.02 -19.32
CA LEU A 238 6.51 13.04 -19.12
C LEU A 238 7.30 12.84 -20.42
N VAL A 239 6.81 12.01 -21.36
CA VAL A 239 7.43 11.91 -22.71
C VAL A 239 7.41 13.26 -23.43
N ARG A 240 6.29 13.98 -23.39
CA ARG A 240 6.18 15.31 -24.03
C ARG A 240 7.12 16.31 -23.39
N ILE A 241 7.19 16.36 -22.06
CA ILE A 241 8.13 17.20 -21.32
C ILE A 241 9.56 16.84 -21.73
N SER A 242 9.93 15.57 -21.64
CA SER A 242 11.28 15.09 -21.98
C SER A 242 11.70 15.41 -23.42
N ARG A 243 10.76 15.40 -24.39
CA ARG A 243 11.06 15.80 -25.77
C ARG A 243 11.32 17.29 -25.90
N ALA A 244 10.60 18.12 -25.14
CA ALA A 244 10.78 19.56 -25.14
C ALA A 244 12.09 19.98 -24.45
N THR A 245 12.56 19.23 -23.45
CA THR A 245 13.71 19.59 -22.61
C THR A 245 14.97 18.75 -22.86
N GLY A 246 14.93 17.75 -23.75
CA GLY A 246 16.04 16.83 -24.00
C GLY A 246 16.27 15.77 -22.91
N GLY A 247 15.34 15.62 -21.97
CA GLY A 247 15.45 14.73 -20.80
C GLY A 247 14.61 15.23 -19.63
N ILE A 248 14.40 14.40 -18.61
CA ILE A 248 13.77 14.86 -17.36
C ILE A 248 14.87 15.24 -16.39
N ALA A 249 15.01 16.54 -16.12
CA ALA A 249 15.96 17.01 -15.11
C ALA A 249 15.60 16.43 -13.74
N GLY A 250 16.58 15.87 -13.03
CA GLY A 250 16.35 15.29 -11.70
C GLY A 250 15.82 16.29 -10.67
N SER A 251 16.03 17.59 -10.89
CA SER A 251 15.44 18.66 -10.09
C SER A 251 13.89 18.71 -10.18
N MET A 252 13.29 18.08 -11.20
CA MET A 252 11.83 17.97 -11.36
C MET A 252 11.22 16.80 -10.58
N LEU A 253 12.03 15.86 -10.07
CA LEU A 253 11.52 14.67 -9.41
C LEU A 253 10.59 14.94 -8.21
N PRO A 254 10.78 15.99 -7.38
CA PRO A 254 9.81 16.29 -6.32
C PRO A 254 8.39 16.53 -6.86
N PHE A 255 8.27 17.23 -8.00
CA PHE A 255 6.97 17.42 -8.65
C PHE A 255 6.41 16.12 -9.21
N VAL A 256 7.26 15.26 -9.77
CA VAL A 256 6.86 13.94 -10.25
C VAL A 256 6.34 13.06 -9.09
N GLY A 257 6.95 13.15 -7.91
CA GLY A 257 6.46 12.52 -6.69
C GLY A 257 5.11 13.07 -6.23
N ILE A 258 4.95 14.39 -6.15
CA ILE A 258 3.68 15.04 -5.80
C ILE A 258 2.56 14.62 -6.78
N CYS A 259 2.85 14.60 -8.09
CA CYS A 259 1.91 14.10 -9.09
C CYS A 259 1.57 12.61 -8.88
N GLY A 260 2.56 11.78 -8.51
CA GLY A 260 2.35 10.38 -8.17
C GLY A 260 1.44 10.17 -6.95
N TRP A 261 1.49 11.08 -5.97
CA TRP A 261 0.55 11.08 -4.84
C TRP A 261 -0.86 11.46 -5.28
N TRP A 262 -1.01 12.56 -6.03
CA TRP A 262 -2.31 13.03 -6.52
C TRP A 262 -2.98 12.06 -7.50
N LEU A 263 -2.17 11.30 -8.25
CA LEU A 263 -2.65 10.19 -9.06
C LEU A 263 -3.44 9.18 -8.23
N LEU A 264 -2.90 8.73 -7.10
CA LEU A 264 -3.57 7.76 -6.23
C LEU A 264 -4.75 8.37 -5.48
N ALA A 265 -4.65 9.64 -5.09
CA ALA A 265 -5.79 10.38 -4.52
C ALA A 265 -6.95 10.49 -5.53
N GLY A 266 -6.65 10.75 -6.80
CA GLY A 266 -7.64 10.79 -7.88
C GLY A 266 -8.27 9.43 -8.14
N VAL A 267 -7.47 8.35 -8.13
CA VAL A 267 -7.99 6.97 -8.19
C VAL A 267 -8.95 6.71 -7.04
N GLN A 268 -8.59 7.08 -5.80
CA GLN A 268 -9.46 6.90 -4.64
C GLN A 268 -10.72 7.77 -4.72
N GLY A 269 -10.62 9.02 -5.18
CA GLY A 269 -11.79 9.88 -5.42
C GLY A 269 -12.75 9.30 -6.48
N LEU A 270 -12.21 8.69 -7.54
CA LEU A 270 -13.02 7.99 -8.55
C LEU A 270 -13.67 6.73 -7.97
N GLN A 271 -12.98 5.99 -7.10
CA GLN A 271 -13.60 4.89 -6.36
C GLN A 271 -14.80 5.38 -5.54
N ALA A 272 -14.67 6.52 -4.84
CA ALA A 272 -15.78 7.11 -4.10
C ALA A 272 -16.97 7.45 -5.01
N LEU A 273 -16.72 8.11 -6.14
CA LEU A 273 -17.77 8.48 -7.11
C LEU A 273 -18.48 7.26 -7.70
N MET A 274 -17.81 6.11 -7.77
CA MET A 274 -18.37 4.84 -8.24
C MET A 274 -19.10 4.05 -7.16
N GLY A 275 -19.29 4.62 -5.96
CA GLY A 275 -19.94 3.95 -4.82
C GLY A 275 -19.06 2.89 -4.15
N MET A 276 -17.77 2.83 -4.49
CA MET A 276 -16.78 1.93 -3.87
C MET A 276 -16.16 2.61 -2.63
N THR A 277 -17.01 3.15 -1.75
CA THR A 277 -16.60 3.96 -0.59
C THR A 277 -16.39 3.09 0.65
N ASN A 278 -15.26 2.41 0.73
CA ASN A 278 -14.89 1.71 1.97
C ASN A 278 -13.92 2.58 2.76
N GLY A 279 -14.47 3.46 3.59
CA GLY A 279 -13.68 4.31 4.48
C GLY A 279 -13.01 5.52 3.83
N ILE A 280 -13.44 5.92 2.63
CA ILE A 280 -13.02 7.20 2.03
C ILE A 280 -13.59 8.31 2.90
N ARG A 281 -12.75 8.85 3.77
CA ARG A 281 -13.05 10.09 4.48
C ARG A 281 -13.27 11.17 3.42
N GLY A 282 -14.30 12.00 3.59
CA GLY A 282 -14.54 13.17 2.72
C GLY A 282 -13.29 14.02 2.50
N GLU A 283 -12.32 13.92 3.43
CA GLU A 283 -10.92 14.34 3.36
C GLU A 283 -10.30 14.28 1.95
N THR A 284 -10.19 13.11 1.32
CA THR A 284 -9.53 12.98 0.02
C THR A 284 -10.26 13.68 -1.14
N ALA A 285 -11.59 13.70 -1.10
CA ALA A 285 -12.40 14.31 -2.15
C ALA A 285 -12.28 15.84 -2.13
N TRP A 286 -12.36 16.46 -0.95
CA TRP A 286 -12.20 17.91 -0.83
C TRP A 286 -10.74 18.35 -1.07
N LEU A 287 -9.75 17.57 -0.62
CA LEU A 287 -8.34 17.84 -0.91
C LEU A 287 -8.09 17.85 -2.43
N GLY A 288 -8.68 16.90 -3.16
CA GLY A 288 -8.67 16.88 -4.62
C GLY A 288 -9.30 18.13 -5.25
N ALA A 289 -10.47 18.55 -4.75
CA ALA A 289 -11.14 19.77 -5.21
C ALA A 289 -10.28 21.02 -4.97
N VAL A 290 -9.60 21.12 -3.82
CA VAL A 290 -8.67 22.22 -3.52
C VAL A 290 -7.50 22.21 -4.50
N GLN A 291 -6.87 21.06 -4.77
CA GLN A 291 -5.76 21.00 -5.70
C GLN A 291 -6.15 21.37 -7.14
N ILE A 292 -7.31 20.89 -7.60
CA ILE A 292 -7.85 21.25 -8.92
C ILE A 292 -8.11 22.77 -8.98
N SER A 293 -8.67 23.34 -7.91
CA SER A 293 -8.91 24.78 -7.80
C SER A 293 -7.60 25.59 -7.86
N LEU A 294 -6.56 25.17 -7.12
CA LEU A 294 -5.25 25.81 -7.16
C LEU A 294 -4.60 25.75 -8.54
N ILE A 295 -4.73 24.62 -9.24
CA ILE A 295 -4.25 24.46 -10.62
C ILE A 295 -5.05 25.37 -11.57
N GLY A 296 -6.37 25.41 -11.43
CA GLY A 296 -7.25 26.29 -12.21
C GLY A 296 -6.90 27.77 -12.01
N LEU A 297 -6.66 28.20 -10.77
CA LEU A 297 -6.19 29.55 -10.43
C LEU A 297 -4.82 29.85 -11.04
N ALA A 298 -3.89 28.90 -11.00
CA ALA A 298 -2.58 29.03 -11.64
C ALA A 298 -2.69 29.23 -13.15
N PHE A 299 -3.54 28.45 -13.83
CA PHE A 299 -3.80 28.63 -15.26
C PHE A 299 -4.53 29.95 -15.57
N GLY A 300 -5.51 30.33 -14.74
CA GLY A 300 -6.20 31.62 -14.86
C GLY A 300 -5.23 32.80 -14.75
N TRP A 301 -4.29 32.75 -13.80
CA TRP A 301 -3.25 33.77 -13.66
C TRP A 301 -2.33 33.85 -14.88
N VAL A 302 -1.85 32.70 -15.38
CA VAL A 302 -1.03 32.61 -16.60
C VAL A 302 -1.76 33.23 -17.80
N TYR A 303 -3.05 32.89 -17.95
CA TYR A 303 -3.92 33.38 -19.01
C TYR A 303 -4.10 34.90 -18.94
N ILE A 304 -4.53 35.42 -17.78
CA ILE A 304 -4.77 36.86 -17.55
C ILE A 304 -3.49 37.68 -17.77
N LYS A 305 -2.34 37.16 -17.31
CA LYS A 305 -1.04 37.85 -17.48
C LYS A 305 -0.41 37.65 -18.85
N LYS A 306 -1.02 36.84 -19.74
CA LYS A 306 -0.47 36.44 -21.04
C LYS A 306 0.95 35.85 -20.94
N ARG A 307 1.30 35.24 -19.80
CA ARG A 307 2.64 34.69 -19.51
C ARG A 307 2.68 33.19 -19.70
N TRP A 308 2.30 32.72 -20.88
CA TRP A 308 2.22 31.28 -21.16
C TRP A 308 3.55 30.56 -20.89
N HIS A 309 4.71 31.19 -21.07
CA HIS A 309 5.99 30.57 -20.71
C HIS A 309 6.13 30.21 -19.20
N ASP A 310 5.37 30.85 -18.30
CA ASP A 310 5.43 30.63 -16.85
C ASP A 310 4.48 29.54 -16.35
N TRP A 311 3.66 28.93 -17.21
CA TRP A 311 2.71 27.88 -16.79
C TRP A 311 3.35 26.74 -15.98
N PRO A 312 4.58 26.25 -16.27
CA PRO A 312 5.17 25.18 -15.49
C PRO A 312 5.46 25.62 -14.04
N ARG A 313 5.88 26.87 -13.85
CA ARG A 313 6.14 27.45 -12.52
C ARG A 313 4.84 27.64 -11.75
N ALA A 314 3.79 28.12 -12.42
CA ALA A 314 2.49 28.30 -11.81
C ALA A 314 1.90 26.96 -11.33
N VAL A 315 2.00 25.90 -12.15
CA VAL A 315 1.58 24.54 -11.77
C VAL A 315 2.43 24.01 -10.62
N ALA A 316 3.76 24.19 -10.65
CA ALA A 316 4.65 23.81 -9.56
C ALA A 316 4.26 24.47 -8.22
N VAL A 317 3.95 25.77 -8.24
CA VAL A 317 3.47 26.51 -7.07
C VAL A 317 2.12 25.96 -6.60
N ALA A 318 1.17 25.71 -7.51
CA ALA A 318 -0.12 25.12 -7.17
C ALA A 318 0.00 23.73 -6.52
N LEU A 319 0.91 22.88 -7.03
CA LEU A 319 1.19 21.57 -6.45
C LEU A 319 1.82 21.67 -5.07
N CYS A 320 2.77 22.60 -4.86
CA CYS A 320 3.35 22.84 -3.54
C CYS A 320 2.32 23.43 -2.57
N GLY A 321 1.46 24.34 -3.02
CA GLY A 321 0.38 24.90 -2.21
C GLY A 321 -0.61 23.83 -1.76
N GLY A 322 -1.04 22.95 -2.66
CA GLY A 322 -1.91 21.83 -2.30
C GLY A 322 -1.22 20.83 -1.36
N ALA A 323 0.07 20.56 -1.55
CA ALA A 323 0.86 19.75 -0.62
C ALA A 323 0.87 20.35 0.81
N MET A 324 0.94 21.67 0.95
CA MET A 324 0.87 22.35 2.26
C MET A 324 -0.52 22.25 2.89
N VAL A 325 -1.59 22.32 2.09
CA VAL A 325 -2.97 22.10 2.58
C VAL A 325 -3.12 20.66 3.08
N VAL A 326 -2.66 19.68 2.31
CA VAL A 326 -2.64 18.26 2.70
C VAL A 326 -1.87 18.09 4.01
N TRP A 327 -0.69 18.68 4.13
CA TRP A 327 0.10 18.59 5.35
C TRP A 327 -0.61 19.21 6.56
N SER A 328 -1.29 20.34 6.39
CA SER A 328 -2.03 21.02 7.45
C SER A 328 -3.19 20.16 7.96
N GLU A 329 -3.97 19.58 7.04
CA GLU A 329 -5.03 18.60 7.35
C GLU A 329 -4.47 17.41 8.13
N MET A 330 -3.36 16.87 7.64
CA MET A 330 -2.70 15.72 8.23
C MET A 330 -2.19 15.99 9.66
N VAL A 331 -1.69 17.21 9.95
CA VAL A 331 -1.29 17.60 11.31
C VAL A 331 -2.51 17.68 12.23
N VAL A 332 -3.61 18.28 11.77
CA VAL A 332 -4.86 18.33 12.54
C VAL A 332 -5.37 16.92 12.84
N TYR A 333 -5.39 16.06 11.81
CA TYR A 333 -5.73 14.65 11.95
C TYR A 333 -4.84 13.93 12.99
N ALA A 334 -3.53 14.15 12.95
CA ALA A 334 -2.61 13.48 13.86
C ALA A 334 -2.79 13.93 15.31
N MET A 335 -3.05 15.22 15.54
CA MET A 335 -3.24 15.76 16.90
C MET A 335 -4.58 15.35 17.51
N GLY A 336 -5.62 15.12 16.68
CA GLY A 336 -6.96 14.70 17.13
C GLY A 336 -7.14 13.20 17.37
N ARG A 337 -6.11 12.36 17.20
CA ARG A 337 -6.18 10.90 17.38
C ARG A 337 -5.91 10.49 18.83
N ASP A 338 -6.41 9.33 19.24
CA ASP A 338 -6.22 8.80 20.59
C ASP A 338 -4.80 8.30 20.89
N GLY A 339 -4.02 7.97 19.85
CA GLY A 339 -2.64 7.46 20.01
C GLY A 339 -2.61 6.03 20.55
N THR A 340 -3.31 5.10 19.90
CA THR A 340 -3.47 3.70 20.35
C THR A 340 -2.17 3.02 20.75
N ASP A 341 -1.10 3.20 19.97
CA ASP A 341 0.17 2.52 20.24
C ASP A 341 0.95 3.12 21.42
N PHE A 342 0.82 4.43 21.65
CA PHE A 342 1.36 5.07 22.85
C PHE A 342 0.78 4.46 24.12
N TRP A 343 -0.53 4.17 24.14
CA TRP A 343 -1.18 3.58 25.32
C TRP A 343 -0.64 2.20 25.66
N ILE A 344 -0.21 1.41 24.67
CA ILE A 344 0.44 0.11 24.91
C ILE A 344 1.73 0.31 25.72
N LEU A 345 2.57 1.26 25.27
CA LEU A 345 3.86 1.56 25.91
C LEU A 345 3.68 2.17 27.29
N PHE A 346 2.79 3.15 27.40
CA PHE A 346 2.54 3.86 28.65
C PHE A 346 1.87 2.97 29.70
N LYS A 347 0.96 2.08 29.28
CA LYS A 347 0.37 1.04 30.15
C LYS A 347 1.43 0.08 30.67
N GLY A 348 2.35 -0.38 29.81
CA GLY A 348 3.47 -1.23 30.21
C GLY A 348 4.33 -0.57 31.30
N ALA A 349 4.69 0.70 31.10
CA ALA A 349 5.46 1.46 32.09
C ALA A 349 4.72 1.63 33.43
N ARG A 350 3.41 1.91 33.40
CA ARG A 350 2.57 1.98 34.62
C ARG A 350 2.42 0.64 35.32
N ASN A 351 2.32 -0.45 34.57
CA ASN A 351 2.26 -1.79 35.13
C ASN A 351 3.55 -2.09 35.89
N TRP A 352 4.71 -1.78 35.30
CA TRP A 352 5.98 -1.96 35.99
C TRP A 352 6.08 -1.14 37.29
N ALA A 353 5.63 0.12 37.29
CA ALA A 353 5.61 0.94 38.51
C ALA A 353 4.72 0.36 39.62
N ARG A 354 3.68 -0.42 39.28
CA ARG A 354 2.72 -1.02 40.23
C ARG A 354 3.08 -2.43 40.66
N SER A 355 3.61 -3.26 39.76
CA SER A 355 3.80 -4.70 39.97
C SER A 355 5.21 -5.19 39.70
N GLY A 356 6.12 -4.34 39.23
CA GLY A 356 7.49 -4.72 38.86
C GLY A 356 7.61 -5.43 37.51
N SER A 357 6.52 -5.61 36.76
CA SER A 357 6.53 -6.25 35.44
C SER A 357 6.07 -5.34 34.30
N LEU A 358 6.88 -5.27 33.24
CA LEU A 358 6.52 -4.62 31.97
C LEU A 358 5.64 -5.51 31.08
N TYR A 359 5.80 -6.83 31.18
CA TYR A 359 5.34 -7.79 30.17
C TYR A 359 4.18 -8.64 30.69
N ASP A 360 3.14 -8.75 29.86
CA ASP A 360 2.10 -9.77 29.98
C ASP A 360 2.45 -10.91 29.02
N ILE A 361 3.08 -11.97 29.54
CA ILE A 361 3.61 -13.07 28.73
C ILE A 361 2.49 -13.83 28.02
N HIS A 362 1.35 -14.01 28.68
CA HIS A 362 0.20 -14.67 28.04
C HIS A 362 -0.24 -13.87 26.82
N ALA A 363 -0.39 -12.55 26.95
CA ALA A 363 -0.75 -11.69 25.82
C ALA A 363 0.31 -11.68 24.71
N VAL A 364 1.61 -11.75 25.05
CA VAL A 364 2.68 -11.87 24.05
C VAL A 364 2.53 -13.17 23.26
N LEU A 365 2.32 -14.30 23.94
CA LEU A 365 2.22 -15.61 23.27
C LEU A 365 0.98 -15.71 22.37
N THR A 366 -0.16 -15.17 22.79
CA THR A 366 -1.43 -15.34 22.07
C THR A 366 -1.77 -14.20 21.11
N ASN A 367 -1.13 -13.03 21.23
CA ASN A 367 -1.50 -11.82 20.49
C ASN A 367 -0.30 -10.89 20.16
N HIS A 368 0.90 -11.43 19.91
CA HIS A 368 2.07 -10.59 19.59
C HIS A 368 1.94 -9.79 18.29
N VAL A 369 0.95 -10.01 17.43
CA VAL A 369 0.67 -9.13 16.28
C VAL A 369 -0.27 -7.97 16.64
N GLY A 370 -0.94 -8.04 17.80
CA GLY A 370 -1.85 -7.02 18.30
C GLY A 370 -1.20 -6.05 19.31
N ALA A 371 -2.08 -5.43 20.11
CA ALA A 371 -1.78 -4.34 21.02
C ALA A 371 -1.13 -4.81 22.34
N VAL A 372 0.11 -5.28 22.27
CA VAL A 372 0.86 -5.87 23.40
C VAL A 372 2.22 -5.19 23.55
N PHE A 373 2.63 -4.94 24.80
CA PHE A 373 3.96 -4.41 25.12
C PHE A 373 5.03 -5.46 24.81
N LYS A 374 5.89 -5.18 23.82
CA LYS A 374 6.86 -6.14 23.29
C LYS A 374 8.18 -5.50 22.82
N VAL A 375 8.53 -4.36 23.43
CA VAL A 375 9.76 -3.61 23.12
C VAL A 375 10.81 -3.82 24.22
N PRO A 376 12.11 -3.50 23.97
CA PRO A 376 13.14 -3.60 24.99
C PRO A 376 12.84 -2.79 26.26
N PRO A 377 13.30 -3.23 27.45
CA PRO A 377 13.06 -2.51 28.71
C PRO A 377 13.58 -1.06 28.70
N PHE A 378 14.70 -0.80 28.00
CA PHE A 378 15.24 0.55 27.80
C PHE A 378 14.19 1.54 27.29
N TYR A 379 13.33 1.12 26.35
CA TYR A 379 12.31 2.01 25.83
C TYR A 379 11.18 2.25 26.84
N GLY A 380 10.71 1.19 27.52
CA GLY A 380 9.72 1.31 28.60
C GLY A 380 10.18 2.22 29.74
N MET A 381 11.50 2.24 30.02
CA MET A 381 12.11 3.07 31.05
C MET A 381 11.91 4.56 30.83
N LEU A 382 11.90 5.01 29.58
CA LEU A 382 11.76 6.44 29.27
C LEU A 382 10.39 7.01 29.65
N PHE A 383 9.39 6.16 29.85
CA PHE A 383 8.06 6.58 30.29
C PHE A 383 7.92 6.65 31.82
N GLN A 384 8.87 6.08 32.58
CA GLN A 384 8.79 6.03 34.05
C GLN A 384 8.61 7.39 34.73
N PRO A 385 9.30 8.47 34.32
CA PRO A 385 9.10 9.78 34.95
C PRO A 385 7.68 10.36 34.79
N PHE A 386 6.88 9.81 33.88
CA PHE A 386 5.57 10.36 33.50
C PHE A 386 4.39 9.48 33.91
N VAL A 387 4.61 8.34 34.57
CA VAL A 387 3.54 7.35 34.84
C VAL A 387 2.40 7.91 35.69
N GLU A 388 2.70 8.86 36.59
CA GLU A 388 1.72 9.55 37.44
C GLU A 388 0.94 10.65 36.71
N MET A 389 1.42 11.13 35.56
CA MET A 389 0.74 12.16 34.77
C MET A 389 -0.44 11.57 34.00
N SER A 390 -1.41 12.42 33.61
CA SER A 390 -2.45 12.02 32.67
C SER A 390 -1.84 11.57 31.34
N GLY A 391 -2.22 10.38 30.86
CA GLY A 391 -1.71 9.85 29.59
C GLY A 391 -2.07 10.74 28.39
N LEU A 392 -3.19 11.47 28.47
CA LEU A 392 -3.57 12.46 27.45
C LEU A 392 -2.58 13.64 27.40
N THR A 393 -2.07 14.08 28.57
CA THR A 393 -1.05 15.12 28.63
C THR A 393 0.27 14.61 28.06
N VAL A 394 0.68 13.40 28.42
CA VAL A 394 1.94 12.81 27.96
C VAL A 394 1.91 12.57 26.45
N VAL A 395 0.83 12.03 25.88
CA VAL A 395 0.74 11.80 24.43
C VAL A 395 0.73 13.11 23.64
N PHE A 396 0.09 14.17 24.16
CA PHE A 396 0.10 15.49 23.53
C PHE A 396 1.52 16.05 23.45
N TRP A 397 2.26 16.08 24.57
CA TRP A 397 3.64 16.55 24.59
C TRP A 397 4.57 15.66 23.78
N TYR A 398 4.38 14.35 23.82
CA TYR A 398 5.14 13.40 23.01
C TYR A 398 5.01 13.74 21.51
N ARG A 399 3.80 14.02 21.02
CA ARG A 399 3.58 14.42 19.62
C ARG A 399 4.30 15.73 19.27
N LEU A 400 4.23 16.73 20.14
CA LEU A 400 4.95 17.99 19.93
C LEU A 400 6.47 17.78 19.86
N VAL A 401 7.01 16.95 20.75
CA VAL A 401 8.43 16.58 20.75
C VAL A 401 8.79 15.83 19.46
N MET A 402 7.95 14.91 18.99
CA MET A 402 8.19 14.22 17.71
C MET A 402 8.19 15.20 16.53
N ILE A 403 7.31 16.20 16.48
CA ILE A 403 7.33 17.24 15.45
C ILE A 403 8.64 18.03 15.50
N LEU A 404 9.09 18.45 16.70
CA LEU A 404 10.36 19.15 16.87
C LEU A 404 11.55 18.28 16.43
N ILE A 405 11.55 16.99 16.78
CA ILE A 405 12.57 16.02 16.35
C ILE A 405 12.61 15.90 14.84
N ALA A 406 11.46 15.86 14.16
CA ALA A 406 11.40 15.82 12.70
C ALA A 406 12.07 17.08 12.09
N VAL A 407 11.81 18.27 12.65
CA VAL A 407 12.47 19.51 12.23
C VAL A 407 13.98 19.43 12.44
N VAL A 408 14.44 19.00 13.62
CA VAL A 408 15.87 18.83 13.92
C VAL A 408 16.53 17.84 12.97
N ALA A 409 15.87 16.72 12.67
CA ALA A 409 16.34 15.72 11.72
C ALA A 409 16.54 16.33 10.32
N MET A 410 15.58 17.14 9.85
CA MET A 410 15.68 17.84 8.57
C MET A 410 16.78 18.90 8.56
N VAL A 411 16.99 19.62 9.67
CA VAL A 411 18.08 20.60 9.82
C VAL A 411 19.44 19.90 9.74
N ILE A 412 19.63 18.77 10.42
CA ILE A 412 20.88 17.99 10.35
C ILE A 412 21.11 17.49 8.93
N TRP A 413 20.07 16.91 8.31
CA TRP A 413 20.14 16.45 6.93
C TRP A 413 20.54 17.59 5.96
N TRP A 414 19.90 18.75 6.11
CA TRP A 414 20.21 19.95 5.32
C TRP A 414 21.66 20.41 5.53
N ARG A 415 22.13 20.51 6.78
CA ARG A 415 23.49 20.97 7.07
C ARG A 415 24.56 20.00 6.55
N THR A 416 24.22 18.71 6.47
CA THR A 416 25.11 17.66 5.95
C THR A 416 25.31 17.79 4.45
N LEU A 417 24.23 18.01 3.68
CA LEU A 417 24.27 17.94 2.21
C LEU A 417 24.18 19.29 1.50
N ARG A 418 23.78 20.35 2.23
CA ARG A 418 23.63 21.74 1.78
C ARG A 418 22.95 21.89 0.41
N PRO A 419 21.73 21.35 0.22
CA PRO A 419 21.02 21.49 -1.03
C PRO A 419 20.61 22.95 -1.28
N ALA A 420 20.45 23.33 -2.55
CA ALA A 420 19.94 24.65 -2.90
C ALA A 420 18.44 24.79 -2.59
N TRP A 421 18.02 25.96 -2.10
CA TRP A 421 16.64 26.20 -1.64
C TRP A 421 15.57 25.96 -2.71
N HIS A 422 15.84 26.34 -3.96
CA HIS A 422 14.88 26.19 -5.07
C HIS A 422 14.53 24.72 -5.38
N TRP A 423 15.40 23.78 -5.01
CA TRP A 423 15.13 22.34 -5.11
C TRP A 423 14.55 21.77 -3.81
N ALA A 424 15.03 22.27 -2.67
CA ALA A 424 14.68 21.70 -1.38
C ALA A 424 13.25 22.03 -0.94
N ILE A 425 12.71 23.20 -1.31
CA ILE A 425 11.31 23.56 -1.01
C ILE A 425 10.33 22.53 -1.62
N PRO A 426 10.38 22.23 -2.94
CA PRO A 426 9.56 21.17 -3.53
C PRO A 426 9.79 19.79 -2.91
N ALA A 427 11.03 19.45 -2.54
CA ALA A 427 11.34 18.17 -1.90
C ALA A 427 10.70 18.06 -0.51
N ILE A 428 10.74 19.13 0.29
CA ILE A 428 10.07 19.20 1.60
C ILE A 428 8.55 19.17 1.43
N ALA A 429 8.00 19.90 0.47
CA ALA A 429 6.57 19.85 0.15
C ALA A 429 6.13 18.44 -0.23
N MET A 430 6.92 17.74 -1.06
CA MET A 430 6.70 16.34 -1.37
C MET A 430 6.65 15.52 -0.08
N LEU A 431 7.66 15.59 0.78
CA LEU A 431 7.69 14.87 2.07
C LEU A 431 6.53 15.19 3.01
N GLY A 432 6.00 16.42 2.99
CA GLY A 432 4.82 16.80 3.75
C GLY A 432 3.59 15.94 3.41
N MET A 433 3.54 15.36 2.21
CA MET A 433 2.47 14.46 1.76
C MET A 433 2.71 12.99 2.12
N PHE A 434 3.78 12.69 2.86
CA PHE A 434 4.18 11.32 3.17
C PHE A 434 3.37 10.76 4.34
N ARG A 435 2.24 10.09 4.03
CA ARG A 435 1.28 9.59 5.02
C ARG A 435 1.91 8.82 6.21
N PRO A 436 2.93 7.96 6.02
CA PRO A 436 3.59 7.30 7.16
C PRO A 436 4.10 8.24 8.25
N LEU A 437 4.65 9.42 7.90
CA LEU A 437 5.11 10.42 8.88
C LEU A 437 3.95 10.88 9.78
N VAL A 438 2.79 11.09 9.16
CA VAL A 438 1.58 11.56 9.82
C VAL A 438 0.99 10.48 10.71
N ASP A 439 0.88 9.25 10.19
CA ASP A 439 0.40 8.11 10.97
C ASP A 439 1.32 7.83 12.17
N THR A 440 2.62 8.14 12.07
CA THR A 440 3.56 8.03 13.19
C THR A 440 3.24 9.05 14.29
N ILE A 441 2.98 10.31 13.94
CA ILE A 441 2.56 11.34 14.91
C ILE A 441 1.19 10.98 15.50
N ALA A 442 0.24 10.58 14.65
CA ALA A 442 -1.12 10.22 15.03
C ALA A 442 -1.15 9.08 16.05
N ASN A 443 -0.32 8.05 15.85
CA ASN A 443 -0.21 6.92 16.77
C ASN A 443 0.82 7.13 17.89
N ALA A 444 1.46 8.31 17.94
CA ALA A 444 2.52 8.64 18.90
C ALA A 444 3.61 7.57 18.96
N GLN A 445 4.07 7.18 17.76
CA GLN A 445 5.09 6.17 17.53
C GLN A 445 6.51 6.75 17.56
N ILE A 446 7.52 5.89 17.76
CA ILE A 446 8.93 6.28 17.93
C ILE A 446 9.68 6.47 16.61
N ASP A 447 9.06 6.16 15.47
CA ASP A 447 9.75 6.05 14.18
C ASP A 447 10.34 7.38 13.69
N ILE A 448 9.86 8.53 14.17
CA ILE A 448 10.48 9.84 13.92
C ILE A 448 11.79 10.01 14.71
N MET A 449 11.86 9.50 15.95
CA MET A 449 13.12 9.43 16.68
C MET A 449 14.10 8.50 15.97
N LEU A 450 13.63 7.34 15.47
CA LEU A 450 14.46 6.43 14.68
C LEU A 450 14.98 7.11 13.40
N LEU A 451 14.14 7.87 12.70
CA LEU A 451 14.53 8.68 11.55
C LEU A 451 15.68 9.65 11.92
N LEU A 452 15.57 10.37 13.04
CA LEU A 452 16.62 11.27 13.53
C LEU A 452 17.93 10.49 13.80
N LEU A 453 17.87 9.38 14.54
CA LEU A 453 19.05 8.58 14.89
C LEU A 453 19.72 8.00 13.63
N LEU A 454 18.94 7.56 12.65
CA LEU A 454 19.46 7.07 11.36
C LEU A 454 20.16 8.19 10.58
N ILE A 455 19.66 9.43 10.65
CA ILE A 455 20.31 10.61 10.05
C ILE A 455 21.59 10.98 10.80
N ILE A 456 21.59 10.99 12.13
CA ILE A 456 22.78 11.28 12.95
C ILE A 456 23.87 10.23 12.71
N SER A 457 23.50 8.95 12.63
CA SER A 457 24.43 7.87 12.30
C SER A 457 25.09 8.10 10.93
N TYR A 458 24.30 8.42 9.90
CA TYR A 458 24.85 8.78 8.59
C TYR A 458 25.74 10.03 8.65
N TRP A 459 25.31 11.08 9.35
CA TRP A 459 26.12 12.28 9.57
C TRP A 459 27.46 11.96 10.23
N ALA A 460 27.47 11.08 11.23
CA ALA A 460 28.68 10.64 11.91
C ALA A 460 29.60 9.87 10.95
N LEU A 461 29.08 8.96 10.13
CA LEU A 461 29.87 8.28 9.09
C LEU A 461 30.44 9.25 8.05
N TYR A 462 29.64 10.23 7.60
CA TYR A 462 30.06 11.27 6.66
C TYR A 462 31.25 12.07 7.19
N HIS A 463 31.26 12.33 8.51
CA HIS A 463 32.35 13.03 9.21
C HIS A 463 33.39 12.08 9.84
N GLN A 464 33.39 10.79 9.44
CA GLN A 464 34.34 9.77 9.90
C GLN A 464 34.35 9.51 11.42
N ARG A 465 33.23 9.82 12.11
CA ARG A 465 33.00 9.57 13.54
C ARG A 465 32.35 8.20 13.76
N ASP A 466 33.01 7.15 13.31
CA ASP A 466 32.46 5.79 13.25
C ASP A 466 31.90 5.30 14.60
N ARG A 467 32.60 5.53 15.73
CA ARG A 467 32.14 5.12 17.07
C ARG A 467 30.79 5.76 17.45
N LEU A 468 30.59 7.03 17.11
CA LEU A 468 29.34 7.72 17.36
C LEU A 468 28.22 7.13 16.48
N ALA A 469 28.50 6.84 15.21
CA ALA A 469 27.53 6.18 14.32
C ALA A 469 27.05 4.85 14.93
N GLY A 470 27.99 4.04 15.41
CA GLY A 470 27.71 2.80 16.15
C GLY A 470 26.82 3.00 17.37
N GLY A 471 27.23 3.88 18.29
CA GLY A 471 26.50 4.12 19.53
C GLY A 471 25.07 4.65 19.30
N VAL A 472 24.90 5.50 18.29
CA VAL A 472 23.57 6.01 17.89
C VAL A 472 22.68 4.88 17.34
N ILE A 473 23.23 3.95 16.56
CA ILE A 473 22.48 2.76 16.10
C ILE A 473 22.17 1.79 17.24
N ALA A 474 22.98 1.73 18.29
CA ALA A 474 22.65 0.95 19.48
C ALA A 474 21.40 1.50 20.17
N VAL A 475 21.32 2.81 20.38
CA VAL A 475 20.12 3.48 20.92
C VAL A 475 18.91 3.22 20.03
N ALA A 476 19.06 3.37 18.70
CA ALA A 476 17.97 3.09 17.77
C ALA A 476 17.47 1.63 17.87
N THR A 477 18.39 0.68 18.02
CA THR A 477 18.08 -0.75 18.15
C THR A 477 17.36 -1.07 19.47
N LEU A 478 17.59 -0.29 20.52
CA LEU A 478 16.91 -0.41 21.80
C LEU A 478 15.50 0.18 21.80
N PHE A 479 15.15 1.02 20.83
CA PHE A 479 13.77 1.45 20.61
C PHE A 479 12.99 0.44 19.76
N LYS A 480 13.57 -0.03 18.67
CA LYS A 480 13.06 -1.13 17.83
C LYS A 480 14.24 -1.92 17.31
N ILE A 481 14.10 -3.24 17.14
CA ILE A 481 15.26 -4.12 16.85
C ILE A 481 15.82 -3.94 15.44
N TYR A 482 14.97 -3.62 14.45
CA TYR A 482 15.35 -3.64 13.03
C TYR A 482 16.56 -2.75 12.63
N PRO A 483 16.91 -1.62 13.30
CA PRO A 483 18.11 -0.84 12.97
C PRO A 483 19.42 -1.64 13.11
N ILE A 484 19.40 -2.78 13.82
CA ILE A 484 20.54 -3.69 13.93
C ILE A 484 21.07 -4.15 12.56
N LEU A 485 20.25 -4.13 11.50
CA LEU A 485 20.69 -4.44 10.14
C LEU A 485 21.85 -3.53 9.66
N LEU A 486 21.97 -2.31 10.19
CA LEU A 486 23.11 -1.43 9.88
C LEU A 486 24.43 -1.91 10.46
N LEU A 487 24.42 -2.81 11.45
CA LEU A 487 25.65 -3.47 11.89
C LEU A 487 26.27 -4.27 10.73
N GLY A 488 25.42 -4.94 9.93
CA GLY A 488 25.84 -5.61 8.70
C GLY A 488 26.46 -4.63 7.70
N PHE A 489 25.87 -3.44 7.53
CA PHE A 489 26.46 -2.38 6.70
C PHE A 489 27.84 -1.95 7.23
N PHE A 490 28.01 -1.75 8.54
CA PHE A 490 29.30 -1.39 9.14
C PHE A 490 30.35 -2.47 8.88
N ILE A 491 30.01 -3.74 9.07
CA ILE A 491 30.89 -4.88 8.83
C ILE A 491 31.31 -4.93 7.34
N ILE A 492 30.35 -4.86 6.43
CA ILE A 492 30.60 -4.84 4.97
C ILE A 492 31.49 -3.67 4.56
N LYS A 493 31.31 -2.51 5.21
CA LYS A 493 32.14 -1.33 5.00
C LYS A 493 33.45 -1.34 5.78
N GLY A 494 33.78 -2.40 6.52
CA GLY A 494 35.00 -2.51 7.33
C GLY A 494 35.08 -1.44 8.43
N ARG A 495 33.95 -0.92 8.88
CA ARG A 495 33.82 0.15 9.88
C ARG A 495 33.80 -0.43 11.29
N TRP A 496 34.85 -1.17 11.66
CA TRP A 496 34.93 -1.85 12.96
C TRP A 496 34.81 -0.91 14.16
N ARG A 497 35.26 0.34 14.02
CA ARG A 497 35.06 1.38 15.04
C ARG A 497 33.58 1.68 15.31
N ALA A 498 32.71 1.56 14.30
CA ALA A 498 31.27 1.67 14.47
C ALA A 498 30.69 0.43 15.15
N VAL A 499 31.19 -0.77 14.84
CA VAL A 499 30.81 -2.00 15.56
C VAL A 499 31.14 -1.88 17.05
N VAL A 500 32.35 -1.42 17.40
CA VAL A 500 32.74 -1.17 18.79
C VAL A 500 31.84 -0.11 19.44
N GLY A 501 31.55 0.98 18.73
CA GLY A 501 30.63 2.01 19.22
C GLY A 501 29.23 1.47 19.51
N PHE A 502 28.72 0.56 18.66
CA PHE A 502 27.45 -0.12 18.86
C PHE A 502 27.47 -1.00 20.11
N VAL A 503 28.51 -1.83 20.29
CA VAL A 503 28.64 -2.68 21.47
C VAL A 503 28.71 -1.85 22.75
N ILE A 504 29.53 -0.78 22.78
CA ILE A 504 29.61 0.11 23.94
C ILE A 504 28.26 0.78 24.20
N GLY A 505 27.59 1.28 23.17
CA GLY A 505 26.26 1.88 23.30
C GLY A 505 25.23 0.92 23.88
N MET A 506 25.23 -0.34 23.43
CA MET A 506 24.36 -1.40 23.96
C MET A 506 24.64 -1.68 25.43
N LEU A 507 25.91 -1.81 25.82
CA LEU A 507 26.31 -2.07 27.20
C LEU A 507 25.91 -0.91 28.13
N VAL A 508 26.19 0.33 27.73
CA VAL A 508 25.86 1.51 28.54
C VAL A 508 24.35 1.68 28.68
N CYS A 509 23.60 1.64 27.58
CA CYS A 509 22.16 1.89 27.62
C CYS A 509 21.39 0.78 28.33
N ASN A 510 21.74 -0.49 28.09
CA ASN A 510 21.14 -1.59 28.87
C ASN A 510 21.62 -1.57 30.32
N GLY A 511 22.87 -1.18 30.61
CA GLY A 511 23.35 -1.05 31.99
C GLY A 511 22.52 -0.04 32.79
N ILE A 512 22.21 1.11 32.18
CA ILE A 512 21.29 2.11 32.75
C ILE A 512 19.88 1.51 32.91
N ALA A 513 19.37 0.84 31.88
CA ALA A 513 18.04 0.23 31.94
C ALA A 513 17.95 -0.85 33.01
N VAL A 514 18.97 -1.69 33.20
CA VAL A 514 19.05 -2.69 34.26
C VAL A 514 19.06 -2.03 35.64
N ALA A 515 19.78 -0.92 35.80
CA ALA A 515 19.81 -0.17 37.05
C ALA A 515 18.43 0.41 37.44
N VAL A 516 17.60 0.76 36.46
CA VAL A 516 16.25 1.31 36.70
C VAL A 516 15.17 0.22 36.76
N MET A 517 15.18 -0.70 35.81
CA MET A 517 14.11 -1.69 35.58
C MET A 517 14.36 -3.06 36.23
N GLY A 518 15.59 -3.31 36.69
CA GLY A 518 16.03 -4.61 37.16
C GLY A 518 16.50 -5.54 36.01
N TRP A 519 17.33 -6.51 36.39
CA TRP A 519 17.85 -7.53 35.47
C TRP A 519 16.73 -8.44 34.94
N ASP A 520 15.74 -8.76 35.77
CA ASP A 520 14.67 -9.69 35.43
C ASP A 520 13.87 -9.26 34.19
N MET A 521 13.60 -7.96 34.02
CA MET A 521 12.91 -7.47 32.82
C MET A 521 13.71 -7.72 31.53
N HIS A 522 15.04 -7.66 31.60
CA HIS A 522 15.92 -7.92 30.45
C HIS A 522 15.99 -9.41 30.14
N ARG A 523 16.07 -10.26 31.18
CA ARG A 523 15.96 -11.71 31.03
C ARG A 523 14.63 -12.10 30.37
N ILE A 524 13.51 -11.63 30.89
CA ILE A 524 12.17 -11.91 30.34
C ILE A 524 12.08 -11.45 28.89
N TYR A 525 12.56 -10.24 28.60
CA TYR A 525 12.57 -9.75 27.22
C TYR A 525 13.36 -10.67 26.28
N LEU A 526 14.57 -11.10 26.67
CA LEU A 526 15.46 -11.88 25.82
C LEU A 526 14.98 -13.33 25.61
N PHE A 527 14.42 -13.96 26.64
CA PHE A 527 14.12 -15.39 26.62
C PHE A 527 12.63 -15.70 26.44
N ASP A 528 11.73 -14.81 26.85
CA ASP A 528 10.28 -15.07 26.82
C ASP A 528 9.56 -14.20 25.78
N VAL A 529 9.99 -12.95 25.56
CA VAL A 529 9.33 -12.04 24.62
C VAL A 529 9.92 -12.13 23.22
N LEU A 530 11.21 -11.84 23.08
CA LEU A 530 11.87 -11.73 21.78
C LEU A 530 11.73 -12.99 20.89
N PRO A 531 11.89 -14.22 21.42
CA PRO A 531 11.71 -15.43 20.60
C PRO A 531 10.28 -15.61 20.09
N ASN A 532 9.29 -15.04 20.79
CA ASN A 532 7.86 -15.24 20.52
C ASN A 532 7.22 -14.13 19.67
N ILE A 533 7.98 -13.10 19.28
CA ILE A 533 7.48 -11.99 18.44
C ILE A 533 7.99 -12.03 16.99
N GLY A 534 8.62 -13.13 16.57
CA GLY A 534 9.15 -13.31 15.21
C GLY A 534 8.13 -13.71 14.13
N GLY A 535 6.87 -13.92 14.50
CA GLY A 535 5.79 -14.33 13.59
C GLY A 535 5.42 -13.26 12.54
N THR A 536 4.89 -13.70 11.41
CA THR A 536 4.30 -12.82 10.37
C THR A 536 2.78 -12.83 10.46
N THR A 537 2.15 -11.90 9.75
CA THR A 537 0.70 -11.81 9.58
C THR A 537 0.35 -11.42 8.15
N SER A 538 -0.81 -11.87 7.67
CA SER A 538 -1.43 -11.48 6.40
C SER A 538 -2.11 -10.10 6.49
N TRP A 539 -2.23 -9.52 7.68
CA TRP A 539 -2.89 -8.23 7.90
C TRP A 539 -2.44 -7.17 6.88
N VAL A 540 -3.40 -6.43 6.32
CA VAL A 540 -3.22 -5.41 5.26
C VAL A 540 -2.13 -4.39 5.58
N GLU A 541 -1.89 -4.11 6.87
CA GLU A 541 -0.84 -3.17 7.25
C GLU A 541 0.57 -3.72 7.05
N ASN A 542 0.74 -5.05 7.06
CA ASN A 542 2.01 -5.71 6.82
C ASN A 542 2.38 -5.69 5.32
N GLN A 543 3.23 -4.72 4.98
CA GLN A 543 3.68 -4.48 3.60
C GLN A 543 5.08 -5.05 3.32
N THR A 544 5.55 -5.97 4.17
CA THR A 544 6.82 -6.69 4.00
C THR A 544 6.71 -7.76 2.91
N ILE A 545 7.84 -8.37 2.54
CA ILE A 545 7.88 -9.59 1.72
C ILE A 545 7.03 -10.69 2.35
N SER A 546 7.09 -10.84 3.68
CA SER A 546 6.32 -11.84 4.41
C SER A 546 4.83 -11.57 4.40
N GLY A 547 4.42 -10.32 4.62
CA GLY A 547 3.02 -9.90 4.48
C GLY A 547 2.50 -10.14 3.06
N PHE A 548 3.29 -9.85 2.03
CA PHE A 548 2.93 -10.10 0.64
C PHE A 548 2.67 -11.59 0.36
N ILE A 549 3.59 -12.46 0.76
CA ILE A 549 3.50 -13.90 0.48
C ILE A 549 2.36 -14.54 1.27
N THR A 550 2.22 -14.22 2.56
CA THR A 550 1.19 -14.83 3.41
C THR A 550 -0.24 -14.48 3.00
N ARG A 551 -0.48 -13.28 2.44
CA ARG A 551 -1.79 -12.86 1.92
C ARG A 551 -2.32 -13.71 0.77
N TRP A 552 -1.50 -14.53 0.13
CA TRP A 552 -1.97 -15.51 -0.86
C TRP A 552 -2.64 -16.75 -0.24
N PHE A 553 -2.51 -16.92 1.07
CA PHE A 553 -2.93 -18.11 1.80
C PHE A 553 -3.87 -17.80 2.98
N ASP A 554 -4.16 -16.52 3.24
CA ASP A 554 -4.89 -16.08 4.42
C ASP A 554 -5.52 -14.69 4.22
N MET A 555 -6.59 -14.41 4.97
CA MET A 555 -7.44 -13.24 4.83
C MET A 555 -6.70 -11.96 5.29
N PRO A 556 -6.54 -10.94 4.44
CA PRO A 556 -5.75 -9.75 4.76
C PRO A 556 -6.41 -8.80 5.77
N PHE A 557 -7.60 -9.14 6.28
CA PHE A 557 -8.41 -8.28 7.13
C PHE A 557 -8.57 -8.77 8.57
N ASP A 558 -7.93 -9.89 8.91
CA ASP A 558 -7.90 -10.43 10.27
C ASP A 558 -6.47 -10.39 10.81
N ALA A 559 -6.22 -9.51 11.77
CA ALA A 559 -4.90 -9.39 12.39
C ALA A 559 -4.65 -10.55 13.35
N HIS A 560 -3.97 -11.59 12.86
CA HIS A 560 -3.59 -12.75 13.65
C HIS A 560 -2.21 -13.29 13.23
N ILE A 561 -1.65 -14.17 14.07
CA ILE A 561 -0.38 -14.84 13.83
C ILE A 561 -0.62 -15.87 12.73
N PHE A 562 0.12 -15.76 11.63
CA PHE A 562 -0.06 -16.64 10.49
C PHE A 562 0.38 -18.08 10.81
N ALA A 563 -0.49 -19.06 10.53
CA ALA A 563 -0.32 -20.44 11.03
C ALA A 563 0.55 -21.35 10.12
N LEU A 564 0.68 -21.06 8.82
CA LEU A 564 1.33 -21.97 7.88
C LEU A 564 2.86 -21.79 7.86
N HIS A 565 3.56 -22.46 8.77
CA HIS A 565 5.02 -22.38 8.95
C HIS A 565 5.84 -22.54 7.65
N GLY A 566 5.46 -23.46 6.76
CA GLY A 566 6.18 -23.67 5.50
C GLY A 566 6.16 -22.45 4.58
N VAL A 567 5.02 -21.74 4.52
CA VAL A 567 4.88 -20.49 3.75
C VAL A 567 5.66 -19.37 4.42
N SER A 568 5.65 -19.29 5.76
CA SER A 568 6.47 -18.32 6.51
C SER A 568 7.97 -18.54 6.27
N LEU A 569 8.44 -19.79 6.20
CA LEU A 569 9.83 -20.10 5.88
C LEU A 569 10.21 -19.64 4.48
N VAL A 570 9.36 -19.88 3.47
CA VAL A 570 9.58 -19.38 2.10
C VAL A 570 9.69 -17.85 2.10
N ALA A 571 8.81 -17.16 2.82
CA ALA A 571 8.86 -15.71 2.95
C ALA A 571 10.15 -15.19 3.61
N GLN A 572 10.62 -15.88 4.65
CA GLN A 572 11.89 -15.56 5.30
C GLN A 572 13.07 -15.79 4.36
N LEU A 573 13.09 -16.89 3.60
CA LEU A 573 14.12 -17.16 2.59
C LEU A 573 14.13 -16.07 1.50
N CYS A 574 12.96 -15.66 1.00
CA CYS A 574 12.88 -14.53 0.07
C CYS A 574 13.43 -13.23 0.67
N SER A 575 13.12 -12.95 1.94
CA SER A 575 13.65 -11.78 2.66
C SER A 575 15.16 -11.84 2.80
N LEU A 576 15.72 -13.01 3.16
CA LEU A 576 17.18 -13.23 3.24
C LEU A 576 17.88 -13.06 1.89
N LEU A 577 17.28 -13.53 0.79
CA LEU A 577 17.82 -13.33 -0.55
C LEU A 577 17.87 -11.84 -0.94
N VAL A 578 16.84 -11.07 -0.58
CA VAL A 578 16.82 -9.62 -0.82
C VAL A 578 17.86 -8.91 0.05
N ILE A 579 18.00 -9.29 1.33
CA ILE A 579 19.05 -8.78 2.22
C ILE A 579 20.44 -9.08 1.62
N ALA A 580 20.70 -10.33 1.23
CA ALA A 580 21.96 -10.74 0.62
C ALA A 580 22.29 -9.93 -0.65
N SER A 581 21.28 -9.69 -1.50
CA SER A 581 21.44 -8.88 -2.71
C SER A 581 21.85 -7.44 -2.40
N VAL A 582 21.27 -6.83 -1.37
CA VAL A 582 21.65 -5.48 -0.91
C VAL A 582 23.03 -5.47 -0.26
N CYS A 583 23.39 -6.51 0.51
CA CYS A 583 24.74 -6.68 1.05
C CYS A 583 25.78 -6.75 -0.07
N VAL A 584 25.50 -7.48 -1.16
CA VAL A 584 26.35 -7.51 -2.35
C VAL A 584 26.49 -6.11 -2.93
N LEU A 585 25.39 -5.39 -3.19
CA LEU A 585 25.44 -4.01 -3.71
C LEU A 585 26.25 -3.05 -2.81
N ALA A 586 26.19 -3.25 -1.50
CA ALA A 586 26.96 -2.48 -0.53
C ALA A 586 28.47 -2.76 -0.55
N LEU A 587 28.95 -3.82 -1.23
CA LEU A 587 30.38 -4.07 -1.43
C LEU A 587 31.02 -3.10 -2.43
N ARG A 588 30.27 -2.29 -3.20
CA ARG A 588 30.87 -1.22 -4.03
C ARG A 588 31.68 -0.25 -3.17
N ASN A 589 32.89 0.06 -3.62
CA ASN A 589 33.83 0.89 -2.86
C ASN A 589 33.58 2.39 -3.05
N GLU A 590 32.52 2.87 -2.39
CA GLU A 590 32.14 4.28 -2.38
C GLU A 590 32.77 5.03 -1.21
N SER A 591 33.20 6.27 -1.46
CA SER A 591 33.66 7.19 -0.42
C SER A 591 32.52 7.58 0.53
N PRO A 592 32.72 7.73 1.86
CA PRO A 592 31.68 8.11 2.81
C PRO A 592 30.92 9.39 2.46
N GLN A 593 31.58 10.35 1.81
CA GLN A 593 30.98 11.61 1.39
C GLN A 593 30.27 11.52 0.03
N SER A 594 30.35 10.39 -0.66
CA SER A 594 29.67 10.20 -1.94
C SER A 594 28.16 10.01 -1.75
N THR A 595 27.38 10.53 -2.69
CA THR A 595 25.92 10.33 -2.69
C THR A 595 25.55 8.86 -2.86
N ARG A 596 26.39 8.05 -3.53
CA ARG A 596 26.18 6.61 -3.66
C ARG A 596 26.42 5.86 -2.35
N TYR A 597 27.35 6.29 -1.50
CA TYR A 597 27.49 5.74 -0.15
C TYR A 597 26.24 5.99 0.68
N ALA A 598 25.64 7.18 0.54
CA ALA A 598 24.33 7.48 1.14
C ALA A 598 23.25 6.52 0.64
N LEU A 599 23.22 6.23 -0.67
CA LEU A 599 22.28 5.26 -1.25
C LEU A 599 22.51 3.82 -0.75
N GLN A 600 23.75 3.40 -0.53
CA GLN A 600 24.03 2.09 0.05
C GLN A 600 23.54 2.01 1.50
N TYR A 601 23.73 3.06 2.29
CA TYR A 601 23.15 3.16 3.64
C TYR A 601 21.62 3.16 3.59
N ALA A 602 21.03 3.91 2.65
CA ALA A 602 19.59 4.00 2.44
C ALA A 602 18.95 2.66 2.05
N ALA A 603 19.65 1.82 1.27
CA ALA A 603 19.18 0.49 0.90
C ALA A 603 18.96 -0.40 2.13
N PHE A 604 19.82 -0.30 3.15
CA PHE A 604 19.62 -0.99 4.43
C PHE A 604 18.39 -0.46 5.18
N MET A 605 18.09 0.84 5.09
CA MET A 605 16.85 1.39 5.65
C MET A 605 15.60 0.90 4.93
N VAL A 606 15.68 0.59 3.63
CA VAL A 606 14.57 -0.09 2.94
C VAL A 606 14.41 -1.52 3.47
N LEU A 607 15.50 -2.26 3.70
CA LEU A 607 15.45 -3.62 4.28
C LEU A 607 14.81 -3.65 5.67
N MET A 608 15.05 -2.65 6.51
CA MET A 608 14.46 -2.51 7.84
C MET A 608 12.93 -2.56 7.85
N VAL A 609 12.29 -2.23 6.72
CA VAL A 609 10.84 -2.23 6.57
C VAL A 609 10.38 -3.34 5.63
N LEU A 610 11.12 -3.62 4.56
CA LEU A 610 10.72 -4.57 3.52
C LEU A 610 10.96 -6.04 3.91
N ALA A 611 12.04 -6.32 4.64
CA ALA A 611 12.53 -7.68 4.86
C ALA A 611 12.28 -8.22 6.28
N VAL A 612 11.70 -7.42 7.18
CA VAL A 612 11.30 -7.88 8.51
C VAL A 612 10.02 -8.74 8.43
N PRO A 613 9.74 -9.63 9.41
CA PRO A 613 8.54 -10.48 9.36
C PRO A 613 7.22 -9.70 9.35
N ALA A 614 7.15 -8.63 10.13
CA ALA A 614 6.02 -7.73 10.18
C ALA A 614 6.49 -6.29 10.33
N ALA A 615 5.91 -5.39 9.54
CA ALA A 615 6.11 -3.94 9.65
C ALA A 615 4.77 -3.22 9.48
N TRP A 616 4.46 -2.35 10.42
CA TRP A 616 3.28 -1.47 10.35
C TRP A 616 3.56 -0.23 9.51
N MET A 617 2.55 0.50 9.06
CA MET A 617 2.82 1.56 8.08
C MET A 617 3.66 2.71 8.65
N HIS A 618 3.58 2.96 9.95
CA HIS A 618 4.42 3.97 10.60
C HIS A 618 5.93 3.61 10.53
N TYR A 619 6.30 2.34 10.31
CA TYR A 619 7.70 1.94 10.08
C TYR A 619 8.25 2.56 8.80
N GLN A 620 7.39 2.80 7.80
CA GLN A 620 7.77 3.38 6.52
C GLN A 620 8.20 4.85 6.64
N THR A 621 7.98 5.50 7.78
CA THR A 621 8.46 6.87 8.07
C THR A 621 9.94 7.05 7.77
N ILE A 622 10.76 6.05 8.07
CA ILE A 622 12.20 6.12 7.82
C ILE A 622 12.53 6.20 6.32
N LEU A 623 11.63 5.79 5.43
CA LEU A 623 11.81 5.85 3.99
C LEU A 623 11.69 7.27 3.43
N SER A 624 11.14 8.22 4.20
CA SER A 624 11.10 9.64 3.81
C SER A 624 12.51 10.19 3.50
N VAL A 625 13.50 9.93 4.35
CA VAL A 625 14.89 10.35 4.10
C VAL A 625 15.58 9.51 3.01
N VAL A 626 15.16 8.27 2.81
CA VAL A 626 15.63 7.44 1.68
C VAL A 626 15.28 8.12 0.35
N PHE A 627 14.05 8.63 0.22
CA PHE A 627 13.66 9.44 -0.94
C PHE A 627 14.48 10.73 -1.05
N LEU A 628 14.79 11.41 0.05
CA LEU A 628 15.64 12.61 0.00
C LEU A 628 17.05 12.32 -0.50
N TRP A 629 17.68 11.23 -0.06
CA TRP A 629 19.01 10.85 -0.56
C TRP A 629 18.99 10.44 -2.03
N LEU A 630 17.94 9.73 -2.47
CA LEU A 630 17.74 9.40 -3.88
C LEU A 630 17.52 10.66 -4.73
N LEU A 631 16.65 11.57 -4.30
CA LEU A 631 16.42 12.86 -4.95
C LEU A 631 17.73 13.67 -5.00
N TYR A 632 18.47 13.73 -3.90
CA TYR A 632 19.73 14.48 -3.85
C TYR A 632 20.76 13.89 -4.82
N HIS A 633 20.89 12.56 -4.89
CA HIS A 633 21.78 11.89 -5.84
C HIS A 633 21.41 12.20 -7.31
N LEU A 634 20.11 12.24 -7.62
CA LEU A 634 19.60 12.42 -8.98
C LEU A 634 19.47 13.89 -9.41
N ARG A 635 19.52 14.86 -8.48
CA ARG A 635 19.15 16.27 -8.71
C ARG A 635 19.80 16.95 -9.93
N SER A 636 21.04 16.59 -10.24
CA SER A 636 21.84 17.17 -11.33
C SER A 636 21.90 16.27 -12.56
N GLN A 637 21.20 15.15 -12.57
CA GLN A 637 21.21 14.18 -13.65
C GLN A 637 20.06 14.45 -14.63
N GLN A 638 20.28 14.13 -15.90
CA GLN A 638 19.21 14.01 -16.89
C GLN A 638 18.70 12.57 -16.89
N LEU A 639 17.44 12.40 -16.52
CA LEU A 639 16.81 11.10 -16.36
C LEU A 639 15.97 10.76 -17.59
N SER A 640 15.91 9.47 -17.90
CA SER A 640 14.91 9.01 -18.86
C SER A 640 13.51 9.08 -18.25
N VAL A 641 12.50 9.23 -19.11
CA VAL A 641 11.08 9.25 -18.72
C VAL A 641 10.72 8.06 -17.83
N ARG A 642 11.22 6.87 -18.18
CA ARG A 642 11.00 5.64 -17.40
C ARG A 642 11.49 5.78 -15.96
N HIS A 643 12.69 6.31 -15.74
CA HIS A 643 13.23 6.45 -14.38
C HIS A 643 12.42 7.45 -13.56
N ALA A 644 12.07 8.60 -14.14
CA ALA A 644 11.24 9.60 -13.47
C ALA A 644 9.85 9.06 -13.13
N TRP A 645 9.22 8.34 -14.06
CA TRP A 645 7.90 7.74 -13.85
C TRP A 645 7.92 6.65 -12.78
N LEU A 646 8.92 5.76 -12.78
CA LEU A 646 9.09 4.74 -11.74
C LEU A 646 9.35 5.36 -10.36
N PHE A 647 10.08 6.48 -10.31
CA PHE A 647 10.26 7.25 -9.08
C PHE A 647 8.92 7.80 -8.56
N GLY A 648 8.14 8.46 -9.43
CA GLY A 648 6.82 9.00 -9.07
C GLY A 648 5.85 7.92 -8.60
N LEU A 649 5.82 6.77 -9.29
CA LEU A 649 5.01 5.63 -8.90
C LEU A 649 5.46 5.05 -7.55
N SER A 650 6.76 4.84 -7.34
CA SER A 650 7.29 4.34 -6.07
C SER A 650 6.95 5.28 -4.91
N TYR A 651 7.16 6.58 -5.10
CA TYR A 651 6.81 7.59 -4.12
C TYR A 651 5.30 7.58 -3.82
N GLY A 652 4.46 7.67 -4.86
CA GLY A 652 3.01 7.66 -4.70
C GLY A 652 2.54 6.44 -3.91
N LEU A 653 2.95 5.24 -4.31
CA LEU A 653 2.53 4.00 -3.67
C LEU A 653 2.90 3.92 -2.18
N ILE A 654 4.05 4.44 -1.77
CA ILE A 654 4.46 4.45 -0.36
C ILE A 654 3.80 5.61 0.41
N ALA A 655 3.83 6.81 -0.17
CA ALA A 655 3.43 8.05 0.48
C ALA A 655 1.91 8.19 0.60
N PHE A 656 1.14 7.59 -0.30
CA PHE A 656 -0.31 7.71 -0.32
C PHE A 656 -1.01 6.72 0.60
N GLY A 657 -2.03 7.21 1.29
CA GLY A 657 -2.99 6.38 1.99
C GLY A 657 -2.42 5.55 3.13
N ASN A 658 -3.30 4.78 3.76
CA ASN A 658 -2.94 3.85 4.81
C ASN A 658 -3.75 2.55 4.70
N GLN A 659 -3.82 1.71 5.74
CA GLN A 659 -4.47 0.40 5.66
C GLN A 659 -5.95 0.55 5.28
N TRP A 660 -6.58 1.67 5.65
CA TRP A 660 -7.97 1.95 5.37
C TRP A 660 -8.23 2.39 3.92
N SER A 661 -7.21 2.76 3.16
CA SER A 661 -7.39 3.20 1.77
C SER A 661 -7.89 2.08 0.85
N PHE A 662 -7.59 0.83 1.17
CA PHE A 662 -7.98 -0.35 0.38
C PHE A 662 -8.53 -1.50 1.26
N ASN A 663 -8.84 -1.25 2.53
CA ASN A 663 -9.46 -2.26 3.40
C ASN A 663 -10.98 -2.21 3.24
N ASN A 664 -11.46 -3.06 2.34
CA ASN A 664 -12.87 -3.28 2.07
C ASN A 664 -13.52 -4.33 3.00
N ARG A 665 -12.75 -4.96 3.91
CA ARG A 665 -13.15 -6.09 4.76
C ARG A 665 -13.80 -7.26 3.99
N ILE A 666 -13.62 -7.31 2.67
CA ILE A 666 -14.18 -8.32 1.77
C ILE A 666 -13.05 -8.87 0.93
N ASP A 667 -12.84 -10.17 1.01
CA ASP A 667 -11.81 -10.79 0.19
C ASP A 667 -12.32 -11.16 -1.21
N TYR A 668 -12.05 -10.26 -2.15
CA TYR A 668 -12.09 -10.48 -3.60
C TYR A 668 -10.86 -11.25 -4.16
N GLY A 669 -10.25 -12.09 -3.32
CA GLY A 669 -9.21 -13.05 -3.69
C GLY A 669 -7.95 -12.38 -4.22
N ILE A 670 -7.55 -12.73 -5.46
CA ILE A 670 -6.34 -12.21 -6.07
C ILE A 670 -6.36 -10.68 -6.20
N ILE A 671 -7.54 -10.07 -6.41
CA ILE A 671 -7.65 -8.62 -6.57
C ILE A 671 -7.41 -7.92 -5.24
N THR A 672 -7.98 -8.44 -4.15
CA THR A 672 -7.69 -7.94 -2.81
C THR A 672 -6.22 -8.06 -2.52
N THR A 673 -5.66 -9.26 -2.69
CA THR A 673 -4.25 -9.56 -2.41
C THR A 673 -3.34 -8.59 -3.16
N LEU A 674 -3.58 -8.39 -4.47
CA LEU A 674 -2.78 -7.47 -5.26
C LEU A 674 -3.00 -6.01 -4.87
N GLY A 675 -4.24 -5.59 -4.63
CA GLY A 675 -4.60 -4.20 -4.32
C GLY A 675 -4.09 -3.74 -2.96
N VAL A 676 -4.26 -4.56 -1.92
CA VAL A 676 -3.82 -4.22 -0.56
C VAL A 676 -2.29 -4.25 -0.42
N SER A 677 -1.56 -4.83 -1.37
CA SER A 677 -0.08 -4.88 -1.42
C SER A 677 0.60 -3.62 -1.98
N TYR A 678 -0.14 -2.56 -2.25
CA TYR A 678 0.37 -1.47 -3.08
C TYR A 678 1.66 -0.80 -2.55
N LYS A 679 1.80 -0.65 -1.22
CA LYS A 679 3.02 -0.09 -0.59
C LYS A 679 4.21 -1.04 -0.72
N PHE A 680 4.01 -2.35 -0.66
CA PHE A 680 5.04 -3.36 -0.94
C PHE A 680 5.66 -3.14 -2.32
N TYR A 681 4.84 -2.97 -3.37
CA TYR A 681 5.35 -2.67 -4.72
C TYR A 681 6.15 -1.37 -4.76
N GLY A 682 5.66 -0.34 -4.05
CA GLY A 682 6.37 0.93 -3.91
C GLY A 682 7.77 0.77 -3.31
N MET A 683 7.90 -0.04 -2.25
CA MET A 683 9.18 -0.32 -1.57
C MET A 683 10.13 -1.17 -2.42
N VAL A 684 9.61 -2.18 -3.14
CA VAL A 684 10.41 -2.96 -4.10
C VAL A 684 10.93 -2.06 -5.21
N LEU A 685 10.08 -1.18 -5.77
CA LEU A 685 10.50 -0.20 -6.78
C LEU A 685 11.55 0.77 -6.25
N LEU A 686 11.40 1.25 -5.01
CA LEU A 686 12.38 2.13 -4.35
C LEU A 686 13.74 1.43 -4.24
N LEU A 687 13.74 0.17 -3.80
CA LEU A 687 14.95 -0.62 -3.67
C LEU A 687 15.62 -0.87 -5.03
N VAL A 688 14.84 -1.15 -6.07
CA VAL A 688 15.33 -1.32 -7.44
C VAL A 688 15.95 -0.03 -7.97
N LEU A 689 15.30 1.12 -7.76
CA LEU A 689 15.83 2.43 -8.18
C LEU A 689 17.16 2.74 -7.49
N ILE A 690 17.26 2.50 -6.19
CA ILE A 690 18.49 2.69 -5.41
C ILE A 690 19.57 1.72 -5.87
N GLY A 691 19.24 0.43 -5.96
CA GLY A 691 20.17 -0.63 -6.38
C GLY A 691 20.72 -0.39 -7.77
N TRP A 692 19.89 0.11 -8.69
CA TRP A 692 20.32 0.51 -10.04
C TRP A 692 21.37 1.63 -10.02
N GLN A 693 21.18 2.67 -9.21
CA GLN A 693 22.16 3.77 -9.08
C GLN A 693 23.49 3.31 -8.47
N ILE A 694 23.45 2.36 -7.53
CA ILE A 694 24.65 1.75 -6.94
C ILE A 694 25.34 0.85 -7.97
N TRP A 695 24.57 0.04 -8.71
CA TRP A 695 25.08 -0.89 -9.70
C TRP A 695 25.84 -0.21 -10.83
N GLN A 696 25.34 0.95 -11.28
CA GLN A 696 25.97 1.78 -12.31
C GLN A 696 27.30 2.42 -11.88
N SER A 697 27.70 2.29 -10.61
CA SER A 697 29.00 2.77 -10.16
C SER A 697 30.15 2.14 -10.94
N THR A 698 31.11 2.97 -11.34
CA THR A 698 32.37 2.56 -11.96
C THR A 698 33.44 2.19 -10.92
N THR A 699 33.17 2.38 -9.62
CA THR A 699 34.11 2.04 -8.55
C THR A 699 34.28 0.52 -8.44
N ASN A 700 35.48 0.07 -8.07
CA ASN A 700 35.75 -1.36 -7.88
C ASN A 700 34.91 -1.94 -6.73
N TRP A 701 34.64 -3.25 -6.80
CA TRP A 701 34.11 -3.98 -5.65
C TRP A 701 35.19 -4.16 -4.59
N ARG A 702 34.82 -4.10 -3.32
CA ARG A 702 35.75 -4.28 -2.18
C ARG A 702 36.38 -5.66 -2.12
N THR A 703 35.68 -6.67 -2.64
CA THR A 703 36.13 -8.07 -2.65
C THR A 703 36.52 -8.48 -4.07
N PRO A 704 37.77 -8.87 -4.33
CA PRO A 704 38.23 -9.35 -5.64
C PRO A 704 37.39 -10.52 -6.17
N LEU A 705 36.90 -11.41 -5.29
CA LEU A 705 36.06 -12.56 -5.66
C LEU A 705 34.74 -12.17 -6.34
N VAL A 706 34.09 -11.09 -5.88
CA VAL A 706 32.85 -10.59 -6.52
C VAL A 706 33.16 -9.99 -7.88
N GLN A 707 34.28 -9.27 -8.01
CA GLN A 707 34.74 -8.75 -9.29
C GLN A 707 35.03 -9.90 -10.27
N ILE A 708 35.76 -10.93 -9.85
CA ILE A 708 36.07 -12.14 -10.64
C ILE A 708 34.78 -12.86 -11.07
N GLY A 709 33.82 -13.06 -10.17
CA GLY A 709 32.54 -13.69 -10.50
C GLY A 709 31.74 -12.90 -11.53
N LEU A 710 31.74 -11.57 -11.44
CA LEU A 710 31.07 -10.70 -12.42
C LEU A 710 31.79 -10.68 -13.77
N ASP A 711 33.11 -10.69 -13.76
CA ASP A 711 33.91 -10.74 -14.99
C ASP A 711 33.73 -12.09 -15.69
N LEU A 712 33.71 -13.21 -14.95
CA LEU A 712 33.32 -14.54 -15.46
C LEU A 712 31.90 -14.53 -16.04
N TRP A 713 30.92 -13.97 -15.33
CA TRP A 713 29.55 -13.88 -15.83
C TRP A 713 29.46 -13.07 -17.12
N ARG A 714 30.15 -11.92 -17.19
CA ARG A 714 30.24 -11.10 -18.41
C ARG A 714 30.91 -11.85 -19.54
N LEU A 715 31.97 -12.60 -19.27
CA LEU A 715 32.70 -13.38 -20.27
C LEU A 715 31.81 -14.51 -20.84
N LEU A 716 31.01 -15.16 -19.98
CA LEU A 716 30.03 -16.18 -20.37
C LEU A 716 28.85 -15.60 -21.15
N HIS A 717 28.39 -14.39 -20.83
CA HIS A 717 27.24 -13.75 -21.50
C HIS A 717 27.61 -12.92 -22.75
N ASN A 718 28.84 -12.41 -22.85
CA ASN A 718 29.31 -11.66 -24.01
C ASN A 718 29.87 -12.56 -25.12
N ARG A 719 30.06 -13.87 -24.88
CA ARG A 719 30.20 -14.85 -25.96
C ARG A 719 28.84 -15.04 -26.67
N ARG A 720 28.41 -14.03 -27.43
CA ARG A 720 27.66 -14.33 -28.66
C ARG A 720 28.63 -15.07 -29.55
N MET A 721 28.32 -16.32 -29.89
CA MET A 721 29.03 -17.06 -30.92
C MET A 721 29.06 -16.22 -32.19
N SER A 722 30.22 -15.64 -32.50
CA SER A 722 30.61 -15.39 -33.87
C SER A 722 30.78 -16.77 -34.51
N PHE A 723 29.70 -17.29 -35.09
CA PHE A 723 29.86 -18.21 -36.21
C PHE A 723 30.43 -17.36 -37.35
N GLU A 724 31.77 -17.24 -37.39
CA GLU A 724 32.46 -17.05 -38.65
C GLU A 724 32.09 -18.28 -39.49
N VAL A 725 31.21 -18.06 -40.46
CA VAL A 725 31.02 -18.98 -41.56
C VAL A 725 32.29 -18.83 -42.38
N ASP A 726 33.20 -19.80 -42.27
CA ASP A 726 34.29 -19.97 -43.22
C ASP A 726 33.68 -20.06 -44.62
N ASN A 727 33.86 -19.01 -45.41
CA ASN A 727 33.59 -19.09 -46.85
C ASN A 727 34.55 -20.12 -47.44
N PRO A 728 34.08 -21.09 -48.25
CA PRO A 728 34.96 -22.03 -48.91
C PRO A 728 35.86 -21.27 -49.92
N PRO A 729 37.08 -21.77 -50.18
CA PRO A 729 38.00 -21.11 -51.08
C PRO A 729 37.41 -21.05 -52.49
N GLN A 730 37.40 -19.84 -53.06
CA GLN A 730 37.12 -19.64 -54.48
C GLN A 730 38.21 -20.33 -55.30
N THR A 731 37.88 -21.48 -55.88
CA THR A 731 38.61 -22.06 -57.01
C THR A 731 38.29 -21.21 -58.24
N GLN A 732 39.30 -20.54 -58.80
CA GLN A 732 39.27 -20.07 -60.18
C GLN A 732 39.18 -21.26 -61.14
N PRO A 733 38.45 -21.13 -62.25
CA PRO A 733 38.81 -21.78 -63.48
C PRO A 733 39.19 -20.76 -64.56
N ASP A 734 40.16 -21.16 -65.37
CA ASP A 734 40.51 -20.61 -66.68
C ASP A 734 39.30 -20.41 -67.61
#